data_AF-A0AAN7GRT9-F1
#
_entry.id   AF-A0AAN7GRT9-F1
#
_cell.length_a   1.000
_cell.length_b   1.000
_cell.length_c   1.000
_cell.angle_alpha   90.00
_cell.angle_beta   90.00
_cell.angle_gamma   90.00
#
_symmetry.space_group_name_H-M   'P 1'
#
loop_
_entity.id
_entity.type
_entity.pdbx_description
1 polymer ?
#
loop_
_entity_poly.entity_id
_entity_poly.type
_entity_poly.pdbx_seq_one_letter_code
_entity_poly.pdbx_strand_id
1 'polypeptide(L)'
;MPSATLPKQRVFGEASSARRNIVARPSTASKKRPLDEPTSSPATRLKSSQNDTKNKLPSSQSKSAFESDVLERMSQDISDLKENNTEKDQAWERPPVPADFDPAKDSLCFQAIETEEGTIAGALPAIKMFGVTEHGNSVLLHVKDFKHYLYVAAPVAFTAEDCPNFRTFLESQLAQQQQIIHHVVLTMRENIYGFQGNIQNPYLKISVTDPKHINKVRTMIERGDANWKGMWKNDGTGIMTYDSIQYMLRFMVDCSISGMSWVEAPAGTYRVMKGDKQSNCQIEAEMSYRDLIAHKPVGEWSKMAPLRILSFDIECAGRKGIFPEAQHDAVIQIANIVTKYGEKKPFVRNVFCLDTTSPIVATQILSYDDEAKMLSAWREFLEKVDPDIIIGYNICNFDFPYLLDRAKALKVKDFEYWSRTKVRSVSKETNFSSKQMGNRDTKATNTNGRLQLDLLQLVQRDHQLRSYTLNSVCSHFLGEQKEDVHYSMITELFEGTPESRRRLALYCLKDAYLPQRLMDKLSCLENYTEMARVTGVPFNFLLARGQQVKFLSQLFRKALEQKLVIPNMRSESSEEQYEGATVIEPTRGYYDVPIATLDFASLYPSIMQAHNLCYTTLIKKRDIERWNLKKDEDYIVTPNGDMFVTVKKRKGLLAQILEELLSARKQAKKELAAETDPFKKAVLNGRQLALKISANSVYGLTGATNGKLPCLEIASSTTAFGRTMIERTKQEVEARYTIANGYTHDAQVIYGDTDSVMVKFGTTELAEAMKLGEDAANFVSSKFIKPIKLEFEKVYFPYLLINKKRYAGLYWTRPEKYDKMDTKGIETVRRDNCLLVTTVLEKVLRMILIDRDVPGAQEYVKSTISDLLQNRIDMSKLVITKALTKDDYAAKQAHVELAQRMKKRDAGSAPGLGDRVAYVMVKGAAGSKNFERSEDPIYVLEHNVPIDTKYYLDNQLAKPLGRIFEPILGETKAQSLLHGDHTRAISIAAPTVGGLMKFAKKTQTCMGCKKPLTGKEEANGAVCSNDAPRIGELYKKTLDKVSDLEIRFGRLWTQCQRCQGSMHCEVICSSKDCPIFYMRMKAKKDLEDANKELTRFDFDQAAIW
;
A
#
# COMPACT_ATOMS: atom_id res chain seq x y z
N MET A 1 -17.35 57.84 -2.43
CA MET A 1 -18.83 57.72 -2.38
C MET A 1 -19.25 57.04 -3.69
N PRO A 2 -19.95 55.88 -3.69
CA PRO A 2 -20.96 55.44 -2.73
C PRO A 2 -20.51 54.29 -1.80
N SER A 3 -21.33 54.04 -0.79
CA SER A 3 -21.10 53.26 0.44
C SER A 3 -21.06 51.74 0.25
N ALA A 4 -20.00 51.10 0.76
CA ALA A 4 -19.94 49.65 0.95
C ALA A 4 -20.39 49.30 2.39
N THR A 5 -21.44 48.49 2.49
CA THR A 5 -21.97 47.96 3.75
C THR A 5 -21.07 46.83 4.26
N LEU A 6 -20.49 46.98 5.45
CA LEU A 6 -19.68 45.94 6.10
C LEU A 6 -20.57 44.80 6.64
N PRO A 7 -20.22 43.52 6.44
CA PRO A 7 -20.88 42.40 7.11
C PRO A 7 -20.46 42.30 8.59
N LYS A 8 -21.44 42.13 9.47
CA LYS A 8 -21.32 42.07 10.93
C LYS A 8 -20.44 40.88 11.39
N GLN A 9 -19.42 41.17 12.20
CA GLN A 9 -18.74 40.19 13.04
C GLN A 9 -19.75 39.49 13.97
N ARG A 10 -19.68 38.16 14.06
CA ARG A 10 -20.34 37.41 15.14
C ARG A 10 -19.49 37.59 16.40
N VAL A 11 -19.98 38.45 17.29
CA VAL A 11 -19.52 38.54 18.69
C VAL A 11 -19.99 37.27 19.40
N PHE A 12 -19.05 36.46 19.90
CA PHE A 12 -19.35 35.37 20.81
C PHE A 12 -19.73 35.97 22.17
N GLY A 13 -20.90 35.60 22.68
CA GLY A 13 -21.42 36.09 23.96
C GLY A 13 -20.57 35.59 25.13
N GLU A 14 -19.99 36.53 25.87
CA GLU A 14 -19.36 36.31 27.16
C GLU A 14 -20.40 35.83 28.18
N ALA A 15 -20.03 34.82 28.97
CA ALA A 15 -20.81 34.35 30.10
C ALA A 15 -20.86 35.43 31.19
N SER A 16 -22.06 35.80 31.60
CA SER A 16 -22.33 36.79 32.63
C SER A 16 -21.91 36.31 34.03
N SER A 17 -20.80 36.84 34.54
CA SER A 17 -20.45 36.75 35.96
C SER A 17 -21.18 37.85 36.75
N ALA A 18 -22.31 37.52 37.37
CA ALA A 18 -22.96 38.39 38.34
C ALA A 18 -22.29 38.24 39.72
N ARG A 19 -21.48 39.21 40.14
CA ARG A 19 -21.12 39.43 41.55
C ARG A 19 -21.64 40.79 42.00
N ARG A 20 -22.49 40.80 43.02
CA ARG A 20 -23.02 42.00 43.69
C ARG A 20 -21.98 42.59 44.66
N ASN A 21 -21.95 43.91 44.65
CA ASN A 21 -21.29 44.89 45.52
C ASN A 21 -21.00 44.46 46.98
N ILE A 22 -19.76 44.69 47.44
CA ILE A 22 -19.46 45.18 48.80
C ILE A 22 -18.32 46.21 48.72
N VAL A 23 -18.49 47.28 49.50
CA VAL A 23 -17.81 48.58 49.53
C VAL A 23 -16.41 48.54 50.16
N ALA A 24 -15.53 49.44 49.70
CA ALA A 24 -14.14 49.64 50.12
C ALA A 24 -13.97 50.41 51.45
N ARG A 25 -12.84 50.17 52.17
CA ARG A 25 -12.03 51.13 52.97
C ARG A 25 -10.75 50.47 53.56
N PRO A 26 -9.73 51.23 54.06
CA PRO A 26 -8.41 51.26 53.40
C PRO A 26 -7.17 50.92 54.27
N SER A 27 -6.04 50.76 53.56
CA SER A 27 -4.62 51.00 53.93
C SER A 27 -4.07 50.60 55.30
N THR A 28 -2.94 49.86 55.31
CA THR A 28 -1.68 50.26 55.98
C THR A 28 -0.58 49.22 55.75
N ALA A 29 0.65 49.65 56.01
CA ALA A 29 1.90 49.16 55.44
C ALA A 29 2.65 48.09 56.26
N SER A 30 3.59 47.46 55.56
CA SER A 30 4.97 47.17 56.00
C SER A 30 5.33 45.81 56.65
N LYS A 31 6.48 45.32 56.14
CA LYS A 31 7.56 44.53 56.76
C LYS A 31 7.70 43.04 56.39
N LYS A 32 8.97 42.72 56.15
CA LYS A 32 9.59 41.50 55.59
C LYS A 32 9.99 40.48 56.67
N ARG A 33 10.30 39.25 56.20
CA ARG A 33 11.26 38.21 56.68
C ARG A 33 10.73 37.12 57.64
N PRO A 34 11.36 35.92 57.72
CA PRO A 34 11.50 34.86 56.69
C PRO A 34 11.16 33.44 57.25
N LEU A 35 11.36 32.42 56.42
CA LEU A 35 11.12 30.97 56.64
C LEU A 35 11.97 30.32 57.75
N ASP A 36 11.40 29.30 58.42
CA ASP A 36 12.11 28.19 59.07
C ASP A 36 11.32 26.87 58.92
N GLU A 37 12.06 25.76 58.72
CA GLU A 37 11.58 24.37 58.62
C GLU A 37 11.13 23.80 59.98
N PRO A 38 10.35 22.69 60.00
CA PRO A 38 10.33 21.82 61.18
C PRO A 38 10.65 20.35 60.88
N THR A 39 11.45 19.81 61.80
CA THR A 39 11.92 18.44 61.96
C THR A 39 11.00 17.57 62.83
N SER A 40 11.02 16.25 62.53
CA SER A 40 10.87 15.07 63.42
C SER A 40 9.58 14.79 64.23
N SER A 41 9.09 13.55 64.03
CA SER A 41 8.07 12.77 64.80
C SER A 41 8.54 12.37 66.22
N PRO A 42 7.74 11.70 67.12
CA PRO A 42 7.51 10.23 67.03
C PRO A 42 6.25 9.62 67.73
N ALA A 43 6.12 8.28 67.57
CA ALA A 43 5.38 7.26 68.37
C ALA A 43 3.91 6.93 67.96
N THR A 44 3.40 5.67 67.94
CA THR A 44 3.90 4.34 68.32
C THR A 44 3.09 3.24 67.58
N ARG A 45 3.71 2.06 67.35
CA ARG A 45 3.16 0.86 66.68
C ARG A 45 2.27 0.01 67.60
N LEU A 46 1.24 -0.62 67.03
CA LEU A 46 0.68 -1.91 67.48
C LEU A 46 0.55 -2.86 66.27
N LYS A 47 1.02 -4.10 66.46
CA LYS A 47 1.16 -5.17 65.45
C LYS A 47 -0.12 -5.98 65.29
N SER A 48 -0.42 -6.44 64.07
CA SER A 48 -1.40 -7.51 63.82
C SER A 48 -0.72 -8.78 63.26
N SER A 49 -1.22 -9.92 63.73
CA SER A 49 -0.86 -11.29 63.36
C SER A 49 -1.58 -11.76 62.09
N GLN A 50 -0.94 -12.67 61.35
CA GLN A 50 -1.46 -13.41 60.21
C GLN A 50 -2.60 -14.37 60.62
N ASN A 51 -3.72 -14.41 59.89
CA ASN A 51 -4.08 -15.50 58.96
C ASN A 51 -5.46 -15.30 58.30
N ASP A 52 -5.49 -15.71 57.02
CA ASP A 52 -6.59 -16.27 56.21
C ASP A 52 -7.74 -15.45 55.57
N THR A 53 -7.66 -15.49 54.23
CA THR A 53 -8.70 -15.74 53.21
C THR A 53 -9.75 -14.69 52.77
N LYS A 54 -9.66 -14.40 51.46
CA LYS A 54 -10.70 -14.06 50.46
C LYS A 54 -11.66 -12.89 50.74
N ASN A 55 -11.40 -11.77 50.04
CA ASN A 55 -12.26 -11.13 49.03
C ASN A 55 -11.99 -9.62 48.98
N LYS A 56 -11.26 -9.17 47.96
CA LYS A 56 -11.34 -7.77 47.51
C LYS A 56 -11.42 -7.74 45.99
N LEU A 57 -12.46 -7.06 45.51
CA LEU A 57 -12.70 -6.72 44.11
C LEU A 57 -11.49 -5.98 43.52
N PRO A 58 -11.11 -6.23 42.25
CA PRO A 58 -10.16 -5.36 41.57
C PRO A 58 -10.91 -4.18 40.94
N SER A 59 -10.84 -3.02 41.58
CA SER A 59 -11.00 -1.75 40.86
C SER A 59 -9.66 -1.38 40.22
N SER A 60 -9.42 -1.86 39.01
CA SER A 60 -8.41 -1.30 38.12
C SER A 60 -8.91 -1.42 36.69
N GLN A 61 -9.40 -0.31 36.14
CA GLN A 61 -9.45 -0.16 34.69
C GLN A 61 -8.02 -0.35 34.17
N SER A 62 -7.81 -1.35 33.31
CA SER A 62 -6.57 -1.47 32.56
C SER A 62 -6.39 -0.19 31.73
N LYS A 63 -5.27 0.51 31.92
CA LYS A 63 -4.80 1.53 30.97
C LYS A 63 -4.83 0.92 29.56
N SER A 64 -5.10 1.73 28.54
CA SER A 64 -4.93 1.26 27.16
C SER A 64 -3.48 0.78 26.99
N ALA A 65 -3.28 -0.40 26.39
CA ALA A 65 -1.94 -0.89 26.05
C ALA A 65 -1.15 0.16 25.25
N PHE A 66 -1.84 1.03 24.50
CA PHE A 66 -1.27 2.16 23.78
C PHE A 66 -0.64 3.25 24.67
N GLU A 67 -1.29 3.65 25.77
CA GLU A 67 -0.74 4.70 26.66
C GLU A 67 0.45 4.20 27.47
N SER A 68 0.41 2.94 27.87
CA SER A 68 1.48 2.29 28.63
C SER A 68 2.64 1.79 27.75
N ASP A 69 2.43 1.46 26.48
CA ASP A 69 3.56 1.11 25.61
C ASP A 69 4.06 2.29 24.78
N VAL A 70 3.24 3.24 24.33
CA VAL A 70 3.72 4.27 23.38
C VAL A 70 4.11 5.56 24.08
N LEU A 71 3.32 6.07 25.02
CA LEU A 71 3.70 7.25 25.79
C LEU A 71 4.70 6.90 26.88
N GLU A 72 4.59 5.72 27.50
CA GLU A 72 5.59 5.19 28.44
C GLU A 72 6.85 4.73 27.69
N ARG A 73 6.83 4.11 26.49
CA ARG A 73 8.10 3.95 25.71
C ARG A 73 8.60 5.25 25.13
N MET A 74 7.77 6.18 24.65
CA MET A 74 8.26 7.48 24.21
C MET A 74 8.82 8.25 25.40
N SER A 75 8.24 8.14 26.60
CA SER A 75 8.70 8.83 27.81
C SER A 75 9.87 8.12 28.51
N GLN A 76 9.95 6.78 28.48
CA GLN A 76 11.12 5.98 28.87
C GLN A 76 12.23 6.18 27.87
N ASP A 77 11.94 6.14 26.57
CA ASP A 77 12.88 6.52 25.53
C ASP A 77 13.31 7.96 25.74
N ILE A 78 12.43 8.93 26.04
CA ILE A 78 12.77 10.33 26.34
C ILE A 78 13.57 10.44 27.65
N SER A 79 13.37 9.58 28.64
CA SER A 79 14.12 9.59 29.90
C SER A 79 15.53 9.02 29.71
N ASP A 80 15.67 7.92 28.96
CA ASP A 80 16.97 7.34 28.56
C ASP A 80 17.70 8.20 27.51
N LEU A 81 16.93 8.92 26.68
CA LEU A 81 17.43 9.90 25.69
C LEU A 81 17.76 11.25 26.34
N LYS A 82 17.16 11.62 27.48
CA LYS A 82 17.58 12.77 28.27
C LYS A 82 19.01 12.60 28.77
N GLU A 83 19.44 11.37 29.01
CA GLU A 83 20.79 11.05 29.44
C GLU A 83 21.79 10.97 28.27
N ASN A 84 21.35 10.65 27.04
CA ASN A 84 22.26 10.32 25.91
C ASN A 84 22.00 11.07 24.57
N ASN A 85 21.01 11.96 24.49
CA ASN A 85 20.59 12.61 23.24
C ASN A 85 19.88 13.96 23.50
N THR A 86 20.62 14.89 24.09
CA THR A 86 20.19 16.28 24.33
C THR A 86 20.11 17.08 23.02
N GLU A 87 19.50 18.28 23.02
CA GLU A 87 19.53 19.19 21.84
C GLU A 87 20.94 19.45 21.32
N LYS A 88 21.97 19.32 22.18
CA LYS A 88 23.39 19.52 21.84
C LYS A 88 24.01 18.33 21.09
N ASP A 89 23.36 17.17 21.07
CA ASP A 89 23.88 15.93 20.48
C ASP A 89 23.40 15.70 19.03
N GLN A 90 22.55 16.60 18.49
CA GLN A 90 22.02 16.53 17.12
C GLN A 90 23.03 17.02 16.06
N ALA A 91 24.18 16.35 15.95
CA ALA A 91 25.15 16.63 14.89
C ALA A 91 24.60 16.19 13.52
N TRP A 92 24.45 17.15 12.60
CA TRP A 92 23.87 16.89 11.28
C TRP A 92 24.87 16.25 10.30
N GLU A 93 26.13 16.68 10.32
CA GLU A 93 27.12 16.30 9.30
C GLU A 93 27.52 14.81 9.39
N ARG A 94 27.97 14.25 8.26
CA ARG A 94 28.54 12.90 8.23
C ARG A 94 29.89 12.87 8.97
N PRO A 95 30.30 11.71 9.51
CA PRO A 95 31.66 11.54 10.02
C PRO A 95 32.69 11.98 8.95
N PRO A 96 33.78 12.65 9.33
CA PRO A 96 34.79 13.07 8.36
C PRO A 96 35.49 11.86 7.73
N VAL A 97 35.90 11.99 6.47
CA VAL A 97 36.76 11.00 5.81
C VAL A 97 38.09 10.91 6.58
N PRO A 98 38.63 9.71 6.86
CA PRO A 98 39.91 9.56 7.54
C PRO A 98 41.01 10.36 6.85
N ALA A 99 41.82 11.08 7.64
CA ALA A 99 42.84 12.00 7.11
C ALA A 99 43.99 11.27 6.39
N ASP A 100 44.15 9.98 6.68
CA ASP A 100 45.13 9.06 6.11
C ASP A 100 44.63 8.33 4.85
N PHE A 101 43.39 8.57 4.39
CA PHE A 101 42.84 7.96 3.18
C PHE A 101 43.68 8.30 1.94
N ASP A 102 44.35 7.28 1.38
CA ASP A 102 45.26 7.37 0.25
C ASP A 102 44.77 6.49 -0.91
N PRO A 103 44.31 7.07 -2.04
CA PRO A 103 43.87 6.32 -3.22
C PRO A 103 44.90 5.36 -3.80
N ALA A 104 46.19 5.54 -3.50
CA ALA A 104 47.25 4.63 -3.95
C ALA A 104 47.35 3.35 -3.09
N LYS A 105 46.84 3.36 -1.86
CA LYS A 105 46.99 2.26 -0.88
C LYS A 105 45.66 1.65 -0.46
N ASP A 106 44.62 2.48 -0.42
CA ASP A 106 43.30 2.09 0.07
C ASP A 106 42.37 1.79 -1.10
N SER A 107 41.54 0.77 -0.93
CA SER A 107 40.48 0.46 -1.88
C SER A 107 39.20 1.18 -1.45
N LEU A 108 38.49 1.80 -2.40
CA LEU A 108 37.23 2.48 -2.14
C LEU A 108 36.07 1.49 -2.27
N CYS A 109 35.64 0.91 -1.15
CA CYS A 109 34.52 -0.03 -1.09
C CYS A 109 33.26 0.63 -0.51
N PHE A 110 32.14 0.53 -1.24
CA PHE A 110 30.87 1.15 -0.82
C PHE A 110 29.65 0.40 -1.36
N GLN A 111 28.52 0.53 -0.67
CA GLN A 111 27.24 0.04 -1.17
C GLN A 111 26.65 1.07 -2.16
N ALA A 112 26.50 0.68 -3.42
CA ALA A 112 25.90 1.53 -4.44
C ALA A 112 24.39 1.59 -4.26
N ILE A 113 23.84 2.78 -3.98
CA ILE A 113 22.40 3.00 -3.77
C ILE A 113 21.71 3.45 -5.05
N GLU A 114 22.36 4.28 -5.85
CA GLU A 114 21.83 4.81 -7.09
C GLU A 114 22.89 4.81 -8.18
N THR A 115 22.45 4.63 -9.41
CA THR A 115 23.29 4.71 -10.61
C THR A 115 22.56 5.56 -11.62
N GLU A 116 23.26 6.48 -12.26
CA GLU A 116 22.70 7.34 -13.31
C GLU A 116 23.67 7.51 -14.47
N GLU A 117 23.12 7.88 -15.62
CA GLU A 117 23.91 8.37 -16.74
C GLU A 117 24.34 9.83 -16.50
N GLY A 118 25.57 10.17 -16.85
CA GLY A 118 26.07 11.53 -16.66
C GLY A 118 27.31 11.82 -17.51
N THR A 119 27.95 12.95 -17.22
CA THR A 119 29.20 13.34 -17.87
C THR A 119 30.24 13.80 -16.85
N ILE A 120 31.52 13.54 -17.14
CA ILE A 120 32.66 14.10 -16.41
C ILE A 120 33.10 15.37 -17.13
N ALA A 121 33.39 16.42 -16.36
CA ALA A 121 33.78 17.75 -16.86
C ALA A 121 32.85 18.30 -17.97
N GLY A 122 31.57 17.92 -17.97
CA GLY A 122 30.56 18.39 -18.92
C GLY A 122 30.62 17.80 -20.33
N ALA A 123 31.60 16.94 -20.65
CA ALA A 123 31.82 16.50 -22.04
C ALA A 123 31.96 14.98 -22.23
N LEU A 124 32.53 14.26 -21.26
CA LEU A 124 32.81 12.82 -21.42
C LEU A 124 31.70 11.96 -20.82
N PRO A 125 31.01 11.10 -21.59
CA PRO A 125 30.00 10.19 -21.05
C PRO A 125 30.57 9.29 -19.96
N ALA A 126 29.89 9.23 -18.82
CA ALA A 126 30.25 8.41 -17.69
C ALA A 126 28.99 7.89 -16.99
N ILE A 127 29.18 6.88 -16.14
CA ILE A 127 28.14 6.39 -15.25
C ILE A 127 28.46 6.86 -13.84
N LYS A 128 27.52 7.55 -13.23
CA LYS A 128 27.66 8.06 -11.86
C LYS A 128 27.06 7.05 -10.90
N MET A 129 27.88 6.52 -10.01
CA MET A 129 27.46 5.60 -8.96
C MET A 129 27.52 6.32 -7.62
N PHE A 130 26.36 6.49 -6.99
CA PHE A 130 26.26 7.05 -5.64
C PHE A 130 26.16 5.94 -4.62
N GLY A 131 26.75 6.15 -3.45
CA GLY A 131 26.63 5.18 -2.37
C GLY A 131 27.33 5.59 -1.09
N VAL A 132 27.43 4.61 -0.19
CA VAL A 132 27.89 4.83 1.18
C VAL A 132 28.87 3.75 1.58
N THR A 133 30.01 4.15 2.14
CA THR A 133 31.01 3.24 2.72
C THR A 133 30.50 2.61 4.02
N GLU A 134 31.17 1.57 4.51
CA GLU A 134 30.84 0.97 5.82
C GLU A 134 30.97 1.95 6.99
N HIS A 135 31.86 2.94 6.87
CA HIS A 135 32.05 4.00 7.88
C HIS A 135 31.04 5.15 7.76
N GLY A 136 30.10 5.09 6.82
CA GLY A 136 29.07 6.11 6.64
C GLY A 136 29.48 7.31 5.79
N ASN A 137 30.63 7.25 5.09
CA ASN A 137 31.04 8.30 4.16
C ASN A 137 30.26 8.22 2.83
N SER A 138 29.79 9.37 2.31
CA SER A 138 29.11 9.44 1.01
C SER A 138 30.09 9.49 -0.16
N VAL A 139 29.78 8.72 -1.22
CA VAL A 139 30.66 8.50 -2.37
C VAL A 139 29.92 8.80 -3.67
N LEU A 140 30.57 9.53 -4.57
CA LEU A 140 30.27 9.56 -6.00
C LEU A 140 31.46 8.98 -6.77
N LEU A 141 31.24 7.85 -7.45
CA LEU A 141 32.20 7.25 -8.36
C LEU A 141 31.75 7.46 -9.81
N HIS A 142 32.59 8.13 -10.61
CA HIS A 142 32.42 8.26 -12.05
C HIS A 142 33.11 7.11 -12.78
N VAL A 143 32.32 6.23 -13.37
CA VAL A 143 32.79 5.07 -14.13
C VAL A 143 32.86 5.41 -15.61
N LYS A 144 34.08 5.36 -16.17
CA LYS A 144 34.44 5.78 -17.54
C LYS A 144 34.53 4.61 -18.51
N ASP A 145 34.72 4.94 -19.78
CA ASP A 145 35.09 4.07 -20.90
C ASP A 145 34.05 3.02 -21.33
N PHE A 146 32.90 2.94 -20.65
CA PHE A 146 31.81 2.09 -21.07
C PHE A 146 31.12 2.67 -22.31
N LYS A 147 31.04 1.91 -23.40
CA LYS A 147 30.40 2.33 -24.66
C LYS A 147 29.11 1.57 -24.86
N HIS A 148 28.02 2.28 -25.14
CA HIS A 148 26.75 1.62 -25.44
C HIS A 148 26.79 0.97 -26.82
N TYR A 149 26.06 -0.13 -27.01
CA TYR A 149 26.10 -0.91 -28.24
C TYR A 149 24.82 -1.68 -28.50
N LEU A 150 24.58 -1.95 -29.78
CA LEU A 150 23.50 -2.81 -30.28
C LEU A 150 24.07 -3.89 -31.21
N TYR A 151 23.26 -4.89 -31.52
CA TYR A 151 23.62 -5.93 -32.48
C TYR A 151 22.68 -5.93 -33.69
N VAL A 152 23.23 -6.32 -34.85
CA VAL A 152 22.52 -6.53 -36.11
C VAL A 152 23.05 -7.82 -36.75
N ALA A 153 22.19 -8.63 -37.36
CA ALA A 153 22.65 -9.82 -38.08
C ALA A 153 23.52 -9.41 -39.27
N ALA A 154 24.70 -10.03 -39.41
CA ALA A 154 25.61 -9.72 -40.51
C ALA A 154 25.09 -10.38 -41.82
N PRO A 155 25.14 -9.68 -42.96
CA PRO A 155 24.86 -10.27 -44.27
C PRO A 155 25.82 -11.41 -44.58
N VAL A 156 25.39 -12.38 -45.38
CA VAL A 156 26.18 -13.59 -45.71
C VAL A 156 27.54 -13.26 -46.32
N ALA A 157 27.62 -12.17 -47.10
CA ALA A 157 28.85 -11.73 -47.76
C ALA A 157 29.71 -10.76 -46.92
N PHE A 158 29.28 -10.40 -45.70
CA PHE A 158 29.99 -9.41 -44.88
C PHE A 158 31.14 -10.04 -44.09
N THR A 159 32.35 -9.49 -44.23
CA THR A 159 33.56 -10.00 -43.59
C THR A 159 34.08 -9.06 -42.50
N ALA A 160 35.08 -9.50 -41.73
CA ALA A 160 35.72 -8.65 -40.72
C ALA A 160 36.44 -7.44 -41.36
N GLU A 161 36.97 -7.59 -42.58
CA GLU A 161 37.66 -6.52 -43.33
C GLU A 161 36.71 -5.41 -43.80
N ASP A 162 35.41 -5.70 -43.91
CA ASP A 162 34.39 -4.72 -44.26
C ASP A 162 34.02 -3.78 -43.10
N CYS A 163 34.37 -4.13 -41.85
CA CYS A 163 33.97 -3.36 -40.66
C CYS A 163 34.41 -1.88 -40.68
N PRO A 164 35.67 -1.52 -41.05
CA PRO A 164 36.09 -0.13 -41.14
C PRO A 164 35.33 0.65 -42.22
N ASN A 165 35.09 0.06 -43.39
CA ASN A 165 34.36 0.69 -44.48
C ASN A 165 32.88 0.89 -44.13
N PHE A 166 32.27 -0.10 -43.49
CA PHE A 166 30.90 0.00 -43.02
C PHE A 166 30.75 1.05 -41.92
N ARG A 167 31.73 1.17 -41.01
CA ARG A 167 31.77 2.26 -40.02
C ARG A 167 31.75 3.63 -40.71
N THR A 168 32.62 3.85 -41.69
CA THR A 168 32.67 5.12 -42.44
C THR A 168 31.35 5.41 -43.16
N PHE A 169 30.70 4.38 -43.69
CA PHE A 169 29.37 4.51 -44.28
C PHE A 169 28.30 4.89 -43.25
N LEU A 170 28.28 4.26 -42.08
CA LEU A 170 27.32 4.63 -41.02
C LEU A 170 27.51 6.08 -40.57
N GLU A 171 28.76 6.55 -40.46
CA GLU A 171 29.05 7.94 -40.13
C GLU A 171 28.58 8.91 -41.22
N SER A 172 28.76 8.57 -42.50
CA SER A 172 28.32 9.44 -43.60
C SER A 172 26.80 9.57 -43.66
N GLN A 173 26.05 8.51 -43.34
CA GLN A 173 24.58 8.55 -43.27
C GLN A 173 24.06 9.36 -42.08
N LEU A 174 24.82 9.43 -40.98
CA LEU A 174 24.37 10.12 -39.77
C LEU A 174 24.58 11.65 -39.80
N ALA A 175 25.36 12.15 -40.77
CA ALA A 175 25.59 13.55 -41.15
C ALA A 175 25.74 14.52 -39.96
N GLN A 176 26.86 14.44 -39.22
CA GLN A 176 27.20 15.38 -38.13
C GLN A 176 28.68 15.76 -38.11
N GLN A 177 28.99 16.92 -37.50
CA GLN A 177 30.36 17.41 -37.29
C GLN A 177 31.16 16.58 -36.27
N GLN A 178 30.53 15.65 -35.55
CA GLN A 178 31.13 14.82 -34.50
C GLN A 178 30.96 13.32 -34.82
N GLN A 179 31.98 12.53 -34.48
CA GLN A 179 31.99 11.08 -34.62
C GLN A 179 30.97 10.40 -33.68
N ILE A 180 30.06 9.60 -34.24
CA ILE A 180 28.98 8.93 -33.49
C ILE A 180 29.29 7.44 -33.25
N ILE A 181 29.88 6.77 -34.23
CA ILE A 181 30.20 5.35 -34.21
C ILE A 181 31.63 5.15 -33.69
N HIS A 182 31.72 4.53 -32.51
CA HIS A 182 32.99 4.23 -31.87
C HIS A 182 33.69 3.05 -32.55
N HIS A 183 33.00 1.94 -32.74
CA HIS A 183 33.52 0.81 -33.52
C HIS A 183 32.39 -0.08 -34.06
N VAL A 184 32.70 -0.81 -35.13
CA VAL A 184 31.93 -1.94 -35.63
C VAL A 184 32.82 -3.17 -35.56
N VAL A 185 32.33 -4.25 -34.97
CA VAL A 185 33.06 -5.52 -34.86
C VAL A 185 32.14 -6.68 -35.22
N LEU A 186 32.64 -7.62 -36.03
CA LEU A 186 31.98 -8.88 -36.31
C LEU A 186 32.11 -9.83 -35.11
N THR A 187 31.00 -10.36 -34.62
CA THR A 187 30.95 -11.25 -33.45
C THR A 187 30.00 -12.41 -33.67
N MET A 188 30.33 -13.58 -33.13
CA MET A 188 29.45 -14.76 -33.21
C MET A 188 28.43 -14.72 -32.07
N ARG A 189 27.14 -14.78 -32.43
CA ARG A 189 25.99 -14.76 -31.50
C ARG A 189 24.88 -15.66 -32.01
N GLU A 190 23.95 -16.00 -31.13
CA GLU A 190 22.75 -16.74 -31.49
C GLU A 190 21.49 -15.94 -31.14
N ASN A 191 20.47 -15.99 -32.00
CA ASN A 191 19.18 -15.35 -31.68
C ASN A 191 18.47 -16.16 -30.58
N ILE A 192 17.98 -15.48 -29.55
CA ILE A 192 17.18 -16.12 -28.50
C ILE A 192 15.84 -16.66 -29.01
N TYR A 193 15.28 -16.09 -30.08
CA TYR A 193 13.93 -16.39 -30.55
C TYR A 193 13.91 -17.50 -31.59
N GLY A 194 13.38 -18.66 -31.21
CA GLY A 194 13.39 -19.88 -31.99
C GLY A 194 14.69 -20.68 -31.81
N PHE A 195 14.58 -22.00 -31.80
CA PHE A 195 15.74 -22.89 -31.81
C PHE A 195 16.52 -22.71 -33.12
N GLN A 196 17.84 -22.50 -33.05
CA GLN A 196 18.74 -22.31 -34.21
C GLN A 196 19.78 -23.44 -34.37
N GLY A 197 19.52 -24.62 -33.82
CA GLY A 197 20.45 -25.76 -33.92
C GLY A 197 21.70 -25.60 -33.05
N ASN A 198 21.70 -24.67 -32.08
CA ASN A 198 22.87 -24.26 -31.28
C ASN A 198 24.04 -23.71 -32.13
N ILE A 199 23.74 -23.17 -33.31
CA ILE A 199 24.73 -22.59 -34.22
C ILE A 199 24.77 -21.08 -34.00
N GLN A 200 25.97 -20.55 -33.75
CA GLN A 200 26.18 -19.10 -33.71
C GLN A 200 26.32 -18.58 -35.14
N ASN A 201 25.66 -17.47 -35.42
CA ASN A 201 25.73 -16.74 -36.68
C ASN A 201 26.57 -15.46 -36.49
N PRO A 202 27.12 -14.91 -37.58
CA PRO A 202 27.83 -13.64 -37.52
C PRO A 202 26.86 -12.46 -37.28
N TYR A 203 27.19 -11.61 -36.32
CA TYR A 203 26.48 -10.38 -35.97
C TYR A 203 27.45 -9.20 -35.91
N LEU A 204 27.00 -8.04 -36.36
CA LEU A 204 27.69 -6.77 -36.21
C LEU A 204 27.38 -6.17 -34.84
N LYS A 205 28.39 -6.02 -34.00
CA LYS A 205 28.34 -5.24 -32.76
C LYS A 205 28.71 -3.80 -33.09
N ILE A 206 27.73 -2.90 -33.01
CA ILE A 206 27.90 -1.48 -33.32
C ILE A 206 27.89 -0.71 -32.02
N SER A 207 29.01 -0.09 -31.68
CA SER A 207 29.17 0.72 -30.45
C SER A 207 29.17 2.20 -30.78
N VAL A 208 28.52 3.01 -29.94
CA VAL A 208 28.44 4.47 -30.10
C VAL A 208 29.38 5.19 -29.15
N THR A 209 29.84 6.39 -29.54
CA THR A 209 30.73 7.24 -28.74
C THR A 209 30.04 7.81 -27.50
N ASP A 210 28.76 8.17 -27.65
CA ASP A 210 27.85 8.69 -26.64
C ASP A 210 26.52 7.90 -26.65
N PRO A 211 26.03 7.42 -25.48
CA PRO A 211 24.80 6.61 -25.39
C PRO A 211 23.56 7.27 -25.99
N LYS A 212 23.46 8.61 -26.02
CA LYS A 212 22.28 9.32 -26.56
C LYS A 212 22.02 9.00 -28.04
N HIS A 213 23.06 8.59 -28.77
CA HIS A 213 22.95 8.29 -30.20
C HIS A 213 22.42 6.88 -30.49
N ILE A 214 22.35 5.98 -29.51
CA ILE A 214 22.02 4.57 -29.75
C ILE A 214 20.66 4.39 -30.43
N ASN A 215 19.65 5.18 -30.04
CA ASN A 215 18.30 5.10 -30.59
C ASN A 215 18.24 5.66 -32.02
N LYS A 216 19.02 6.71 -32.31
CA LYS A 216 19.15 7.26 -33.67
C LYS A 216 19.76 6.22 -34.61
N VAL A 217 20.88 5.61 -34.21
CA VAL A 217 21.54 4.54 -34.97
C VAL A 217 20.61 3.35 -35.17
N ARG A 218 19.90 2.92 -34.11
CA ARG A 218 18.91 1.83 -34.21
C ARG A 218 17.81 2.14 -35.22
N THR A 219 17.22 3.32 -35.13
CA THR A 219 16.10 3.73 -36.00
C THR A 219 16.51 3.81 -37.47
N MET A 220 17.71 4.34 -37.74
CA MET A 220 18.30 4.37 -39.09
C MET A 220 18.49 2.96 -39.66
N ILE A 221 18.98 2.02 -38.85
CA ILE A 221 19.12 0.61 -39.27
C ILE A 221 17.74 0.00 -39.55
N GLU A 222 16.79 0.17 -38.64
CA GLU A 222 15.44 -0.40 -38.76
C GLU A 222 14.66 0.15 -39.97
N ARG A 223 14.95 1.38 -40.41
CA ARG A 223 14.38 1.99 -41.62
C ARG A 223 15.01 1.48 -42.92
N GLY A 224 16.16 0.83 -42.85
CA GLY A 224 16.91 0.35 -44.01
C GLY A 224 17.93 1.35 -44.56
N ASP A 225 18.05 2.54 -43.97
CA ASP A 225 19.01 3.58 -44.39
C ASP A 225 20.48 3.13 -44.18
N ALA A 226 20.69 2.11 -43.35
CA ALA A 226 22.00 1.50 -43.10
C ALA A 226 22.36 0.34 -44.07
N ASN A 227 21.61 0.14 -45.17
CA ASN A 227 21.83 -0.97 -46.10
C ASN A 227 23.04 -0.74 -47.03
N TRP A 228 24.24 -0.85 -46.48
CA TRP A 228 25.49 -0.68 -47.20
C TRP A 228 25.61 -1.67 -48.37
N LYS A 229 25.90 -1.16 -49.58
CA LYS A 229 26.02 -1.93 -50.82
C LYS A 229 24.78 -2.79 -51.16
N GLY A 230 23.61 -2.52 -50.56
CA GLY A 230 22.40 -3.33 -50.75
C GLY A 230 22.53 -4.77 -50.23
N MET A 231 23.39 -5.02 -49.24
CA MET A 231 23.68 -6.37 -48.73
C MET A 231 22.53 -7.01 -47.94
N TRP A 232 21.63 -6.21 -47.34
CA TRP A 232 20.42 -6.71 -46.71
C TRP A 232 19.28 -6.78 -47.72
N LYS A 233 18.49 -7.86 -47.66
CA LYS A 233 17.29 -8.02 -48.49
C LYS A 233 16.29 -6.91 -48.16
N ASN A 234 15.86 -6.17 -49.17
CA ASN A 234 14.87 -5.11 -49.02
C ASN A 234 13.47 -5.67 -49.27
N ASP A 235 12.89 -6.34 -48.28
CA ASP A 235 11.55 -6.94 -48.34
C ASP A 235 10.44 -6.04 -47.76
N GLY A 236 10.76 -4.77 -47.47
CA GLY A 236 9.85 -3.80 -46.85
C GLY A 236 9.68 -3.97 -45.34
N THR A 237 10.30 -4.97 -44.70
CA THR A 237 10.17 -5.21 -43.25
C THR A 237 11.23 -4.51 -42.39
N GLY A 238 12.22 -3.88 -43.02
CA GLY A 238 13.33 -3.18 -42.35
C GLY A 238 14.39 -4.14 -41.79
N ILE A 239 15.51 -3.60 -41.30
CA ILE A 239 16.59 -4.43 -40.72
C ILE A 239 16.33 -4.63 -39.22
N MET A 240 16.16 -5.89 -38.80
CA MET A 240 15.95 -6.22 -37.39
C MET A 240 17.19 -5.93 -36.53
N THR A 241 16.99 -5.18 -35.45
CA THR A 241 18.03 -4.90 -34.46
C THR A 241 17.81 -5.71 -33.19
N TYR A 242 18.88 -5.86 -32.41
CA TYR A 242 18.88 -6.67 -31.19
C TYR A 242 19.39 -5.86 -29.99
N ASP A 243 19.13 -6.38 -28.79
CA ASP A 243 19.50 -5.85 -27.48
C ASP A 243 19.06 -4.41 -27.24
N SER A 244 17.74 -4.17 -27.23
CA SER A 244 17.15 -2.88 -26.89
C SER A 244 16.98 -2.69 -25.38
N ILE A 245 18.04 -2.21 -24.72
CA ILE A 245 18.15 -2.01 -23.27
C ILE A 245 18.69 -0.61 -22.95
N GLN A 246 18.28 -0.04 -21.82
CA GLN A 246 18.78 1.27 -21.36
C GLN A 246 20.28 1.21 -21.01
N TYR A 247 21.01 2.29 -21.28
CA TYR A 247 22.46 2.38 -21.09
C TYR A 247 22.94 1.97 -19.70
N MET A 248 22.33 2.52 -18.65
CA MET A 248 22.63 2.15 -17.26
C MET A 248 22.38 0.65 -16.99
N LEU A 249 21.23 0.12 -17.43
CA LEU A 249 20.92 -1.29 -17.19
C LEU A 249 21.87 -2.21 -17.98
N ARG A 250 22.29 -1.79 -19.19
CA ARG A 250 23.32 -2.47 -19.99
C ARG A 250 24.65 -2.54 -19.25
N PHE A 251 25.08 -1.44 -18.65
CA PHE A 251 26.28 -1.43 -17.80
C PHE A 251 26.17 -2.37 -16.60
N MET A 252 25.05 -2.32 -15.87
CA MET A 252 24.83 -3.20 -14.73
C MET A 252 24.81 -4.69 -15.12
N VAL A 253 24.28 -5.01 -16.30
CA VAL A 253 24.29 -6.37 -16.85
C VAL A 253 25.72 -6.80 -17.20
N ASP A 254 26.44 -6.00 -17.99
CA ASP A 254 27.78 -6.34 -18.49
C ASP A 254 28.83 -6.42 -17.37
N CYS A 255 28.73 -5.57 -16.35
CA CYS A 255 29.62 -5.57 -15.18
C CYS A 255 29.13 -6.45 -14.03
N SER A 256 28.05 -7.22 -14.20
CA SER A 256 27.45 -8.06 -13.15
C SER A 256 27.08 -7.32 -11.85
N ILE A 257 26.80 -6.01 -11.92
CA ILE A 257 26.38 -5.18 -10.79
C ILE A 257 24.87 -5.37 -10.57
N SER A 258 24.45 -5.62 -9.34
CA SER A 258 23.03 -5.70 -8.96
C SER A 258 22.60 -4.43 -8.23
N GLY A 259 21.30 -4.19 -8.06
CA GLY A 259 20.85 -3.02 -7.30
C GLY A 259 21.21 -3.19 -5.82
N MET A 260 21.63 -2.11 -5.14
CA MET A 260 21.98 -2.13 -3.72
C MET A 260 23.12 -3.11 -3.36
N SER A 261 24.01 -3.41 -4.31
CA SER A 261 25.20 -4.25 -4.07
C SER A 261 26.43 -3.42 -3.68
N TRP A 262 27.39 -4.09 -3.04
CA TRP A 262 28.70 -3.54 -2.78
C TRP A 262 29.54 -3.53 -4.05
N VAL A 263 30.26 -2.43 -4.26
CA VAL A 263 31.24 -2.27 -5.33
C VAL A 263 32.54 -1.75 -4.75
N GLU A 264 33.63 -2.06 -5.42
CA GLU A 264 34.96 -1.71 -4.98
C GLU A 264 35.78 -1.15 -6.14
N ALA A 265 36.42 -0.01 -5.88
CA ALA A 265 37.49 0.52 -6.71
C ALA A 265 38.83 0.17 -6.04
N PRO A 266 39.61 -0.78 -6.59
CA PRO A 266 40.86 -1.22 -5.97
C PRO A 266 41.89 -0.10 -5.83
N ALA A 267 42.73 -0.17 -4.80
CA ALA A 267 43.85 0.74 -4.61
C ALA A 267 44.69 0.94 -5.89
N GLY A 268 44.98 2.20 -6.22
CA GLY A 268 45.77 2.58 -7.40
C GLY A 268 45.00 2.61 -8.73
N THR A 269 43.75 2.12 -8.78
CA THR A 269 42.94 2.08 -10.03
C THR A 269 42.00 3.26 -10.21
N TYR A 270 41.76 4.03 -9.15
CA TYR A 270 40.87 5.19 -9.16
C TYR A 270 41.63 6.48 -8.82
N ARG A 271 41.08 7.61 -9.27
CA ARG A 271 41.60 8.95 -8.96
C ARG A 271 40.55 9.77 -8.23
N VAL A 272 40.89 10.26 -7.04
CA VAL A 272 40.04 11.21 -6.30
C VAL A 272 40.12 12.59 -6.95
N MET A 273 38.97 13.22 -7.11
CA MET A 273 38.80 14.56 -7.69
C MET A 273 39.06 15.62 -6.62
N LYS A 274 40.17 16.37 -6.75
CA LYS A 274 40.58 17.42 -5.79
C LYS A 274 40.14 18.84 -6.20
N GLY A 275 39.68 19.04 -7.44
CA GLY A 275 39.08 20.27 -7.98
C GLY A 275 37.97 19.91 -8.97
N ASP A 276 37.00 20.81 -9.20
CA ASP A 276 35.82 20.59 -10.07
C ASP A 276 34.86 19.46 -9.66
N LYS A 277 34.65 19.29 -8.34
CA LYS A 277 33.60 18.39 -7.82
C LYS A 277 32.23 18.73 -8.42
N GLN A 278 31.55 17.73 -8.95
CA GLN A 278 30.18 17.86 -9.46
C GLN A 278 29.14 17.62 -8.36
N SER A 279 29.57 17.05 -7.24
CA SER A 279 28.70 16.66 -6.13
C SER A 279 29.09 17.26 -4.79
N ASN A 280 28.16 17.18 -3.84
CA ASN A 280 28.41 17.43 -2.43
C ASN A 280 28.84 16.16 -1.65
N CYS A 281 29.16 15.06 -2.33
CA CYS A 281 29.68 13.85 -1.68
C CYS A 281 31.05 14.11 -1.06
N GLN A 282 31.32 13.43 0.05
CA GLN A 282 32.61 13.55 0.75
C GLN A 282 33.76 13.06 -0.15
N ILE A 283 33.57 11.89 -0.77
CA ILE A 283 34.51 11.28 -1.70
C ILE A 283 33.93 11.37 -3.11
N GLU A 284 34.65 12.02 -4.03
CA GLU A 284 34.33 12.02 -5.47
C GLU A 284 35.53 11.47 -6.23
N ALA A 285 35.34 10.38 -6.97
CA ALA A 285 36.42 9.67 -7.65
C ALA A 285 36.04 9.27 -9.07
N GLU A 286 37.02 8.98 -9.91
CA GLU A 286 36.83 8.42 -11.25
C GLU A 286 37.67 7.16 -11.47
N MET A 287 37.14 6.22 -12.25
CA MET A 287 37.86 5.00 -12.66
C MET A 287 37.34 4.45 -13.99
N SER A 288 38.05 3.49 -14.61
CA SER A 288 37.54 2.76 -15.78
C SER A 288 36.58 1.64 -15.34
N TYR A 289 35.56 1.34 -16.15
CA TYR A 289 34.64 0.22 -15.84
C TYR A 289 35.33 -1.15 -15.78
N ARG A 290 36.52 -1.27 -16.37
CA ARG A 290 37.28 -2.54 -16.44
C ARG A 290 37.90 -2.93 -15.11
N ASP A 291 38.21 -1.93 -14.28
CA ASP A 291 38.87 -2.13 -12.99
C ASP A 291 37.85 -2.21 -11.83
N LEU A 292 36.58 -1.91 -12.10
CA LEU A 292 35.49 -1.93 -11.12
C LEU A 292 35.17 -3.37 -10.71
N ILE A 293 35.18 -3.63 -9.40
CA ILE A 293 34.79 -4.92 -8.83
C ILE A 293 33.36 -4.84 -8.30
N ALA A 294 32.51 -5.77 -8.75
CA ALA A 294 31.14 -5.92 -8.26
C ALA A 294 31.04 -7.15 -7.35
N HIS A 295 30.74 -6.93 -6.07
CA HIS A 295 30.63 -8.01 -5.09
C HIS A 295 29.24 -8.66 -5.14
N LYS A 296 29.20 -9.99 -5.18
CA LYS A 296 27.92 -10.73 -5.10
C LYS A 296 27.35 -10.60 -3.68
N PRO A 297 26.05 -10.36 -3.49
CA PRO A 297 25.44 -10.12 -2.19
C PRO A 297 25.26 -11.42 -1.38
N VAL A 298 26.37 -12.05 -1.00
CA VAL A 298 26.44 -13.30 -0.24
C VAL A 298 27.51 -13.15 0.84
N GLY A 299 27.31 -13.79 2.00
CA GLY A 299 28.25 -13.69 3.11
C GLY A 299 28.37 -12.26 3.63
N GLU A 300 29.60 -11.75 3.79
CA GLU A 300 29.86 -10.39 4.27
C GLU A 300 29.23 -9.30 3.38
N TRP A 301 29.15 -9.53 2.08
CA TRP A 301 28.63 -8.58 1.10
C TRP A 301 27.09 -8.53 1.05
N SER A 302 26.42 -9.30 1.91
CA SER A 302 24.97 -9.18 2.13
C SER A 302 24.60 -8.04 3.09
N LYS A 303 25.58 -7.50 3.83
CA LYS A 303 25.38 -6.40 4.78
C LYS A 303 24.86 -5.13 4.11
N MET A 304 24.27 -4.26 4.91
CA MET A 304 23.79 -2.94 4.53
C MET A 304 24.74 -1.87 5.07
N ALA A 305 25.00 -0.83 4.29
CA ALA A 305 25.69 0.35 4.77
C ALA A 305 24.83 1.11 5.80
N PRO A 306 25.43 1.94 6.68
CA PRO A 306 24.70 2.77 7.63
C PRO A 306 24.03 3.96 6.92
N LEU A 307 23.00 3.68 6.11
CA LEU A 307 22.27 4.66 5.33
C LEU A 307 21.56 5.67 6.23
N ARG A 308 21.60 6.96 5.86
CA ARG A 308 20.81 8.01 6.51
C ARG A 308 19.44 8.11 5.86
N ILE A 309 18.40 7.97 6.67
CA ILE A 309 17.00 7.98 6.24
C ILE A 309 16.35 9.24 6.80
N LEU A 310 15.96 10.15 5.91
CA LEU A 310 15.18 11.35 6.25
C LEU A 310 13.71 11.07 6.03
N SER A 311 12.91 11.15 7.09
CA SER A 311 11.45 11.21 7.01
C SER A 311 11.01 12.63 7.30
N PHE A 312 10.21 13.24 6.43
CA PHE A 312 9.72 14.60 6.64
C PHE A 312 8.26 14.76 6.26
N ASP A 313 7.65 15.82 6.78
CA ASP A 313 6.25 16.20 6.59
C ASP A 313 6.15 17.74 6.67
N ILE A 314 5.18 18.34 5.94
CA ILE A 314 4.97 19.79 5.90
C ILE A 314 3.55 20.17 6.32
N GLU A 315 3.43 21.35 6.94
CA GLU A 315 2.14 21.97 7.21
C GLU A 315 2.01 23.30 6.47
N CYS A 316 0.82 23.56 5.93
CA CYS A 316 0.52 24.76 5.17
C CYS A 316 -0.70 25.49 5.76
N ALA A 317 -0.59 26.82 5.91
CA ALA A 317 -1.72 27.67 6.31
C ALA A 317 -2.56 28.01 5.07
N GLY A 318 -3.67 27.28 4.88
CA GLY A 318 -4.57 27.43 3.74
C GLY A 318 -5.73 28.40 3.98
N ARG A 319 -6.24 28.98 2.89
CA ARG A 319 -7.52 29.71 2.90
C ARG A 319 -8.70 28.77 3.18
N LYS A 320 -9.61 29.22 4.05
CA LYS A 320 -10.86 28.50 4.31
C LYS A 320 -11.62 28.28 3.01
N GLY A 321 -12.02 27.04 2.72
CA GLY A 321 -12.69 26.78 1.44
C GLY A 321 -11.87 25.98 0.44
N ILE A 322 -10.54 26.09 0.53
CA ILE A 322 -9.66 25.85 -0.61
C ILE A 322 -8.53 24.96 -0.13
N PHE A 323 -8.27 23.89 -0.88
CA PHE A 323 -7.09 23.06 -0.63
C PHE A 323 -5.83 23.90 -0.86
N PRO A 324 -4.77 23.80 -0.05
CA PRO A 324 -3.60 24.67 -0.17
C PRO A 324 -3.04 24.75 -1.60
N GLU A 325 -2.84 25.97 -2.08
CA GLU A 325 -2.26 26.29 -3.38
C GLU A 325 -0.92 27.02 -3.15
N ALA A 326 0.18 26.47 -3.68
CA ALA A 326 1.54 26.96 -3.41
C ALA A 326 1.75 28.44 -3.78
N GLN A 327 0.96 28.98 -4.72
CA GLN A 327 1.04 30.39 -5.14
C GLN A 327 0.52 31.37 -4.08
N HIS A 328 -0.31 30.90 -3.14
CA HIS A 328 -1.03 31.75 -2.19
C HIS A 328 -0.76 31.36 -0.75
N ASP A 329 -0.86 30.07 -0.45
CA ASP A 329 -0.88 29.52 0.89
C ASP A 329 0.55 29.20 1.35
N ALA A 330 0.92 29.60 2.56
CA ALA A 330 2.29 29.54 3.06
C ALA A 330 2.61 28.19 3.70
N VAL A 331 3.86 27.72 3.52
CA VAL A 331 4.42 26.64 4.35
C VAL A 331 4.78 27.25 5.70
N ILE A 332 4.24 26.66 6.77
CA ILE A 332 4.39 27.17 8.13
C ILE A 332 5.23 26.26 9.02
N GLN A 333 5.29 24.96 8.75
CA GLN A 333 6.15 24.04 9.49
C GLN A 333 6.72 22.96 8.56
N ILE A 334 7.95 22.54 8.83
CA ILE A 334 8.59 21.38 8.19
C ILE A 334 9.24 20.54 9.29
N ALA A 335 8.68 19.36 9.58
CA ALA A 335 9.24 18.45 10.57
C ALA A 335 10.15 17.41 9.91
N ASN A 336 11.29 17.11 10.54
CA ASN A 336 12.26 16.16 10.03
C ASN A 336 12.68 15.18 11.11
N ILE A 337 12.72 13.90 10.74
CA ILE A 337 13.30 12.81 11.52
C ILE A 337 14.40 12.17 10.70
N VAL A 338 15.62 12.09 11.26
CA VAL A 338 16.73 11.39 10.60
C VAL A 338 17.19 10.21 11.44
N THR A 339 17.20 9.04 10.81
CA THR A 339 17.60 7.77 11.42
C THR A 339 18.75 7.17 10.64
N LYS A 340 19.73 6.57 11.32
CA LYS A 340 20.73 5.73 10.65
C LYS A 340 20.21 4.30 10.59
N TYR A 341 20.34 3.67 9.44
CA TYR A 341 19.94 2.29 9.26
C TYR A 341 20.61 1.38 10.29
N GLY A 342 19.82 0.52 10.94
CA GLY A 342 20.27 -0.37 12.02
C GLY A 342 20.18 0.24 13.43
N GLU A 343 20.05 1.55 13.57
CA GLU A 343 19.80 2.20 14.87
C GLU A 343 18.29 2.25 15.17
N LYS A 344 17.90 1.96 16.41
CA LYS A 344 16.48 1.95 16.82
C LYS A 344 15.89 3.35 17.01
N LYS A 345 16.74 4.36 17.23
CA LYS A 345 16.34 5.72 17.61
C LYS A 345 16.85 6.71 16.58
N PRO A 346 16.06 7.74 16.23
CA PRO A 346 16.54 8.83 15.38
C PRO A 346 17.55 9.70 16.13
N PHE A 347 18.58 10.14 15.41
CA PHE A 347 19.62 11.03 15.93
C PHE A 347 19.36 12.51 15.61
N VAL A 348 18.46 12.80 14.66
CA VAL A 348 17.96 14.17 14.41
C VAL A 348 16.45 14.20 14.54
N ARG A 349 15.96 15.21 15.26
CA ARG A 349 14.55 15.57 15.41
C ARG A 349 14.46 17.08 15.45
N ASN A 350 13.98 17.67 14.38
CA ASN A 350 13.79 19.11 14.33
C ASN A 350 12.47 19.48 13.66
N VAL A 351 12.01 20.69 13.96
CA VAL A 351 10.88 21.32 13.27
C VAL A 351 11.31 22.73 12.92
N PHE A 352 11.29 23.03 11.61
CA PHE A 352 11.41 24.39 11.11
C PHE A 352 10.03 25.02 11.21
N CYS A 353 9.91 26.15 11.89
CA CYS A 353 8.64 26.82 12.15
C CYS A 353 8.70 28.28 11.66
N LEU A 354 7.64 28.71 10.99
CA LEU A 354 7.36 30.12 10.77
C LEU A 354 6.78 30.67 12.09
N ASP A 355 7.32 31.80 12.55
CA ASP A 355 7.02 32.45 13.84
C ASP A 355 7.45 31.64 15.08
N THR A 356 7.48 32.32 16.23
CA THR A 356 7.92 31.83 17.53
C THR A 356 7.10 30.63 17.97
N THR A 357 7.75 29.50 18.22
CA THR A 357 7.10 28.26 18.67
C THR A 357 7.69 27.79 20.00
N SER A 358 6.83 27.43 20.95
CA SER A 358 7.28 26.98 22.28
C SER A 358 8.08 25.67 22.20
N PRO A 359 9.11 25.48 23.06
CA PRO A 359 10.05 24.36 22.93
C PRO A 359 9.40 23.00 23.12
N ILE A 360 9.98 21.98 22.47
CA ILE A 360 9.59 20.57 22.58
C ILE A 360 10.78 19.78 23.14
N VAL A 361 10.54 18.98 24.18
CA VAL A 361 11.59 18.20 24.83
C VAL A 361 12.28 17.27 23.81
N ALA A 362 13.61 17.31 23.75
CA ALA A 362 14.45 16.49 22.88
C ALA A 362 14.20 16.68 21.36
N THR A 363 13.69 17.86 20.97
CA THR A 363 13.46 18.24 19.57
C THR A 363 13.95 19.67 19.35
N GLN A 364 14.77 19.88 18.33
CA GLN A 364 15.26 21.21 17.98
C GLN A 364 14.17 22.01 17.25
N ILE A 365 13.70 23.09 17.87
CA ILE A 365 12.74 24.02 17.25
C ILE A 365 13.51 25.18 16.63
N LEU A 366 13.39 25.33 15.32
CA LEU A 366 14.06 26.37 14.54
C LEU A 366 12.99 27.36 14.06
N SER A 367 12.82 28.48 14.77
CA SER A 367 11.82 29.51 14.45
C SER A 367 12.40 30.57 13.50
N TYR A 368 11.61 30.99 12.51
CA TYR A 368 11.98 31.98 11.51
C TYR A 368 10.86 33.01 11.34
N ASP A 369 11.20 34.28 11.16
CA ASP A 369 10.21 35.35 10.93
C ASP A 369 9.75 35.43 9.47
N ASP A 370 10.45 34.77 8.56
CA ASP A 370 10.25 34.83 7.12
C ASP A 370 10.30 33.44 6.50
N GLU A 371 9.33 33.14 5.64
CA GLU A 371 9.18 31.83 5.01
C GLU A 371 10.32 31.53 4.03
N ALA A 372 10.81 32.50 3.28
CA ALA A 372 11.92 32.29 2.35
C ALA A 372 13.22 31.94 3.09
N LYS A 373 13.46 32.55 4.26
CA LYS A 373 14.56 32.15 5.16
C LYS A 373 14.39 30.74 5.70
N MET A 374 13.18 30.36 6.12
CA MET A 374 12.87 29.01 6.60
C MET A 374 13.15 27.94 5.52
N LEU A 375 12.66 28.17 4.30
CA LEU A 375 12.88 27.27 3.15
C LEU A 375 14.37 27.16 2.79
N SER A 376 15.09 28.29 2.79
CA SER A 376 16.54 28.29 2.54
C SER A 376 17.30 27.48 3.60
N ALA A 377 16.94 27.66 4.88
CA ALA A 377 17.55 26.93 5.98
C ALA A 377 17.23 25.43 5.95
N TRP A 378 16.03 25.04 5.52
CA TRP A 378 15.68 23.63 5.31
C TRP A 378 16.49 23.00 4.16
N ARG A 379 16.73 23.72 3.07
CA ARG A 379 17.61 23.26 1.99
C ARG A 379 19.05 23.09 2.49
N GLU A 380 19.58 24.03 3.27
CA GLU A 380 20.91 23.89 3.89
C GLU A 380 20.99 22.69 4.84
N PHE A 381 19.92 22.43 5.59
CA PHE A 381 19.79 21.23 6.42
C PHE A 381 19.85 19.95 5.59
N LEU A 382 19.10 19.88 4.49
CA LEU A 382 19.12 18.72 3.58
C LEU A 382 20.53 18.46 3.02
N GLU A 383 21.27 19.51 2.68
CA GLU A 383 22.66 19.38 2.21
C GLU A 383 23.63 18.92 3.30
N LYS A 384 23.53 19.47 4.52
CA LYS A 384 24.40 19.12 5.65
C LYS A 384 24.15 17.71 6.19
N VAL A 385 22.89 17.31 6.32
CA VAL A 385 22.51 15.96 6.75
C VAL A 385 22.89 14.93 5.68
N ASP A 386 22.79 15.32 4.41
CA ASP A 386 23.08 14.46 3.27
C ASP A 386 22.38 13.09 3.33
N PRO A 387 21.04 13.01 3.39
CA PRO A 387 20.33 11.74 3.50
C PRO A 387 20.49 10.89 2.24
N ASP A 388 20.58 9.57 2.42
CA ASP A 388 20.66 8.59 1.35
C ASP A 388 19.27 8.20 0.83
N ILE A 389 18.28 8.22 1.73
CA ILE A 389 16.89 7.88 1.43
C ILE A 389 16.00 8.98 2.00
N ILE A 390 15.09 9.49 1.17
CA ILE A 390 14.03 10.41 1.59
C ILE A 390 12.72 9.65 1.59
N ILE A 391 12.05 9.61 2.74
CA ILE A 391 10.78 8.94 2.97
C ILE A 391 9.75 9.94 3.50
N GLY A 392 8.50 9.50 3.54
CA GLY A 392 7.37 10.25 4.06
C GLY A 392 6.07 9.60 3.61
N TYR A 393 4.95 10.31 3.72
CA TYR A 393 3.65 9.80 3.29
C TYR A 393 2.99 10.78 2.33
N ASN A 394 2.90 10.42 1.04
CA ASN A 394 2.42 11.27 -0.05
C ASN A 394 3.40 12.39 -0.51
N ILE A 395 4.68 12.26 -0.14
CA ILE A 395 5.74 13.23 -0.49
C ILE A 395 5.91 13.45 -2.00
N CYS A 396 5.70 12.42 -2.82
CA CYS A 396 5.90 12.55 -4.27
C CYS A 396 4.82 13.44 -4.91
N ASN A 397 3.57 13.34 -4.44
CA ASN A 397 2.44 14.02 -5.06
C ASN A 397 2.09 15.36 -4.41
N PHE A 398 2.44 15.55 -3.13
CA PHE A 398 2.14 16.76 -2.37
C PHE A 398 3.40 17.50 -1.92
N ASP A 399 4.18 16.97 -0.97
CA ASP A 399 5.21 17.74 -0.28
C ASP A 399 6.31 18.26 -1.22
N PHE A 400 6.88 17.39 -2.07
CA PHE A 400 7.90 17.79 -3.04
C PHE A 400 7.41 18.86 -4.03
N PRO A 401 6.33 18.65 -4.79
CA PRO A 401 5.85 19.67 -5.72
C PRO A 401 5.45 20.95 -5.00
N TYR A 402 4.82 20.86 -3.82
CA TYR A 402 4.37 22.03 -3.08
C TYR A 402 5.55 22.91 -2.64
N LEU A 403 6.61 22.32 -2.05
CA LEU A 403 7.81 23.05 -1.64
C LEU A 403 8.51 23.72 -2.84
N LEU A 404 8.67 23.00 -3.96
CA LEU A 404 9.30 23.54 -5.17
C LEU A 404 8.49 24.68 -5.78
N ASP A 405 7.17 24.53 -5.89
CA ASP A 405 6.29 25.55 -6.45
C ASP A 405 6.18 26.77 -5.53
N ARG A 406 6.18 26.56 -4.21
CA ARG A 406 6.14 27.64 -3.21
C ARG A 406 7.42 28.45 -3.23
N ALA A 407 8.58 27.79 -3.21
CA ALA A 407 9.86 28.46 -3.30
C ALA A 407 9.99 29.26 -4.60
N LYS A 408 9.49 28.73 -5.72
CA LYS A 408 9.40 29.45 -6.99
C LYS A 408 8.50 30.68 -6.91
N ALA A 409 7.33 30.58 -6.26
CA ALA A 409 6.42 31.70 -6.05
C ALA A 409 7.06 32.83 -5.22
N LEU A 410 7.81 32.46 -4.18
CA LEU A 410 8.56 33.38 -3.31
C LEU A 410 9.90 33.84 -3.88
N LYS A 411 10.32 33.28 -5.02
CA LYS A 411 11.63 33.53 -5.66
C LYS A 411 12.82 33.24 -4.73
N VAL A 412 12.72 32.18 -3.93
CA VAL A 412 13.83 31.70 -3.08
C VAL A 412 14.94 31.19 -3.99
N LYS A 413 16.11 31.82 -3.90
CA LYS A 413 17.26 31.45 -4.73
C LYS A 413 17.78 30.07 -4.33
N ASP A 414 18.14 29.28 -5.34
CA ASP A 414 18.83 27.99 -5.20
C ASP A 414 18.09 26.93 -4.36
N PHE A 415 16.81 27.13 -4.07
CA PHE A 415 16.02 26.16 -3.32
C PHE A 415 15.83 24.87 -4.09
N GLU A 416 15.73 24.93 -5.43
CA GLU A 416 15.49 23.77 -6.28
C GLU A 416 16.70 22.81 -6.40
N TYR A 417 17.81 22.98 -5.68
CA TYR A 417 18.96 22.08 -5.75
C TYR A 417 18.96 21.06 -4.59
N TRP A 418 18.12 20.02 -4.69
CA TRP A 418 18.02 18.96 -3.66
C TRP A 418 18.89 17.73 -3.94
N SER A 419 19.33 17.60 -5.19
CA SER A 419 20.18 16.51 -5.65
C SER A 419 21.59 16.61 -5.06
N ARG A 420 22.31 15.48 -4.96
CA ARG A 420 23.74 15.48 -4.60
C ARG A 420 24.62 16.14 -5.66
N THR A 421 24.14 16.19 -6.90
CA THR A 421 24.74 16.94 -8.01
C THR A 421 24.06 18.30 -8.20
N LYS A 422 24.76 19.25 -8.84
CA LYS A 422 24.23 20.59 -9.18
C LYS A 422 23.18 20.59 -10.31
N VAL A 423 22.16 19.75 -10.19
CA VAL A 423 21.03 19.63 -11.11
C VAL A 423 19.77 20.14 -10.42
N ARG A 424 18.98 20.95 -11.12
CA ARG A 424 17.70 21.44 -10.59
C ARG A 424 16.71 20.29 -10.43
N SER A 425 16.08 20.23 -9.26
CA SER A 425 14.97 19.35 -8.93
C SER A 425 13.68 19.93 -9.51
N VAL A 426 13.01 19.15 -10.35
CA VAL A 426 11.76 19.53 -11.03
C VAL A 426 10.76 18.40 -10.84
N SER A 427 9.54 18.76 -10.45
CA SER A 427 8.42 17.82 -10.41
C SER A 427 7.78 17.70 -11.79
N LYS A 428 7.67 16.48 -12.31
CA LYS A 428 7.04 16.19 -13.61
C LYS A 428 5.88 15.25 -13.44
N GLU A 429 4.79 15.51 -14.14
CA GLU A 429 3.67 14.58 -14.21
C GLU A 429 4.09 13.30 -14.93
N THR A 430 3.69 12.18 -14.35
CA THR A 430 3.95 10.84 -14.86
C THR A 430 2.69 10.02 -14.70
N ASN A 431 2.45 9.10 -15.64
CA ASN A 431 1.33 8.19 -15.57
C ASN A 431 1.86 6.75 -15.46
N PHE A 432 1.35 6.00 -14.49
CA PHE A 432 1.58 4.57 -14.36
C PHE A 432 0.26 3.82 -14.58
N SER A 433 0.23 2.96 -15.60
CA SER A 433 -0.94 2.15 -15.92
C SER A 433 -0.60 0.66 -16.00
N SER A 434 -1.34 -0.15 -15.26
CA SER A 434 -1.30 -1.61 -15.37
C SER A 434 -2.64 -2.24 -14.98
N LYS A 435 -2.96 -3.42 -15.52
CA LYS A 435 -4.17 -4.17 -15.10
C LYS A 435 -4.16 -4.52 -13.61
N GLN A 436 -2.98 -4.75 -13.02
CA GLN A 436 -2.83 -5.15 -11.62
C GLN A 436 -2.95 -3.99 -10.64
N MET A 437 -2.32 -2.84 -10.94
CA MET A 437 -2.27 -1.69 -10.03
C MET A 437 -3.26 -0.58 -10.38
N GLY A 438 -3.96 -0.72 -11.51
CA GLY A 438 -4.82 0.33 -12.07
C GLY A 438 -4.04 1.39 -12.81
N ASN A 439 -4.73 2.49 -13.12
CA ASN A 439 -4.14 3.70 -13.69
C ASN A 439 -3.97 4.75 -12.59
N ARG A 440 -2.79 5.33 -12.45
CA ARG A 440 -2.46 6.34 -11.44
C ARG A 440 -1.60 7.42 -12.06
N ASP A 441 -2.03 8.66 -11.90
CA ASP A 441 -1.19 9.83 -12.14
C ASP A 441 -0.34 10.08 -10.89
N THR A 442 0.96 10.21 -11.10
CA THR A 442 1.95 10.48 -10.05
C THR A 442 2.86 11.61 -10.48
N LYS A 443 3.42 12.33 -9.52
CA LYS A 443 4.47 13.30 -9.81
C LYS A 443 5.84 12.69 -9.48
N ALA A 444 6.77 12.79 -10.43
CA ALA A 444 8.14 12.36 -10.27
C ALA A 444 9.04 13.58 -10.11
N THR A 445 9.67 13.71 -8.95
CA THR A 445 10.67 14.74 -8.66
C THR A 445 12.05 14.12 -8.70
N ASN A 446 13.04 14.76 -9.32
CA ASN A 446 14.41 14.23 -9.31
C ASN A 446 15.18 14.66 -8.05
N THR A 447 15.83 13.68 -7.40
CA THR A 447 16.72 13.85 -6.24
C THR A 447 18.02 13.07 -6.48
N ASN A 448 18.69 13.35 -7.59
CA ASN A 448 19.82 12.57 -8.09
C ASN A 448 20.86 12.29 -6.98
N GLY A 449 21.19 11.02 -6.77
CA GLY A 449 22.07 10.52 -5.71
C GLY A 449 21.38 10.20 -4.38
N ARG A 450 20.06 10.38 -4.29
CA ARG A 450 19.23 10.08 -3.12
C ARG A 450 18.02 9.24 -3.54
N LEU A 451 17.79 8.13 -2.84
CA LEU A 451 16.63 7.28 -3.05
C LEU A 451 15.36 7.95 -2.52
N GLN A 452 14.23 7.65 -3.16
CA GLN A 452 12.91 8.06 -2.70
C GLN A 452 12.08 6.84 -2.34
N LEU A 453 11.46 6.86 -1.16
CA LEU A 453 10.54 5.82 -0.73
C LEU A 453 9.30 6.45 -0.11
N ASP A 454 8.31 6.77 -0.94
CA ASP A 454 6.99 7.23 -0.49
C ASP A 454 6.17 6.04 0.04
N LEU A 455 5.88 6.05 1.34
CA LEU A 455 5.18 4.95 2.00
C LEU A 455 3.73 4.83 1.52
N LEU A 456 3.09 5.90 1.02
CA LEU A 456 1.76 5.80 0.43
C LEU A 456 1.79 4.91 -0.82
N GLN A 457 2.75 5.15 -1.72
CA GLN A 457 2.88 4.38 -2.96
C GLN A 457 3.21 2.92 -2.66
N LEU A 458 4.10 2.68 -1.70
CA LEU A 458 4.47 1.33 -1.26
C LEU A 458 3.25 0.59 -0.72
N VAL A 459 2.51 1.18 0.22
CA VAL A 459 1.33 0.53 0.82
C VAL A 459 0.24 0.31 -0.22
N GLN A 460 0.02 1.23 -1.15
CA GLN A 460 -0.94 1.06 -2.24
C GLN A 460 -0.54 -0.01 -3.27
N ARG A 461 0.75 -0.37 -3.34
CA ARG A 461 1.27 -1.38 -4.25
C ARG A 461 1.26 -2.77 -3.61
N ASP A 462 1.70 -2.87 -2.36
CA ASP A 462 1.93 -4.14 -1.69
C ASP A 462 0.74 -4.58 -0.81
N HIS A 463 -0.14 -3.65 -0.43
CA HIS A 463 -1.27 -3.93 0.45
C HIS A 463 -2.63 -3.52 -0.11
N GLN A 464 -3.63 -4.33 0.21
CA GLN A 464 -5.00 -4.17 -0.22
C GLN A 464 -5.90 -3.71 0.94
N LEU A 465 -5.93 -2.40 1.23
CA LEU A 465 -6.62 -1.81 2.40
C LEU A 465 -7.88 -1.00 2.05
N ARG A 466 -8.85 -0.93 2.97
CA ARG A 466 -10.09 -0.13 2.76
C ARG A 466 -9.82 1.36 2.58
N SER A 467 -8.92 1.90 3.38
CA SER A 467 -8.42 3.26 3.29
C SER A 467 -6.88 3.25 3.27
N TYR A 468 -6.31 4.26 2.62
CA TYR A 468 -4.87 4.49 2.52
C TYR A 468 -4.49 5.84 3.13
N THR A 469 -5.32 6.39 4.04
CA THR A 469 -4.90 7.52 4.87
C THR A 469 -3.83 7.08 5.85
N LEU A 470 -2.89 7.97 6.20
CA LEU A 470 -1.83 7.64 7.16
C LEU A 470 -2.42 7.11 8.48
N ASN A 471 -3.51 7.72 8.96
CA ASN A 471 -4.20 7.27 10.17
C ASN A 471 -4.72 5.81 10.05
N SER A 472 -5.39 5.47 8.94
CA SER A 472 -5.95 4.12 8.76
C SER A 472 -4.84 3.06 8.64
N VAL A 473 -3.76 3.39 7.93
CA VAL A 473 -2.60 2.49 7.75
C VAL A 473 -1.87 2.26 9.07
N CYS A 474 -1.63 3.32 9.85
CA CYS A 474 -1.06 3.20 11.19
C CYS A 474 -1.96 2.40 12.13
N SER A 475 -3.28 2.61 12.08
CA SER A 475 -4.22 1.84 12.89
C SER A 475 -4.21 0.35 12.53
N HIS A 476 -3.98 0.02 11.25
CA HIS A 476 -3.94 -1.36 10.79
C HIS A 476 -2.63 -2.08 11.14
N PHE A 477 -1.47 -1.44 10.93
CA PHE A 477 -0.17 -2.09 11.09
C PHE A 477 0.50 -1.83 12.44
N LEU A 478 0.33 -0.63 13.00
CA LEU A 478 0.90 -0.24 14.28
C LEU A 478 -0.09 -0.44 15.43
N GLY A 479 -1.39 -0.51 15.13
CA GLY A 479 -2.44 -0.56 16.15
C GLY A 479 -2.71 0.81 16.79
N GLU A 480 -2.27 1.89 16.15
CA GLU A 480 -2.30 3.25 16.70
C GLU A 480 -3.18 4.16 15.86
N GLN A 481 -3.99 4.99 16.52
CA GLN A 481 -4.73 6.07 15.87
C GLN A 481 -4.08 7.41 16.19
N LYS A 482 -4.08 8.33 15.21
CA LYS A 482 -3.66 9.72 15.41
C LYS A 482 -4.87 10.65 15.51
N GLU A 483 -4.69 11.77 16.20
CA GLU A 483 -5.57 12.92 16.02
C GLU A 483 -5.42 13.38 14.56
N ASP A 484 -6.53 13.57 13.86
CA ASP A 484 -6.55 13.91 12.44
C ASP A 484 -7.07 15.35 12.30
N VAL A 485 -6.15 16.31 12.38
CA VAL A 485 -6.47 17.73 12.38
C VAL A 485 -6.91 18.13 10.97
N HIS A 486 -8.11 18.69 10.84
CA HIS A 486 -8.61 19.12 9.54
C HIS A 486 -7.82 20.35 9.06
N TYR A 487 -7.50 20.42 7.77
CA TYR A 487 -6.67 21.50 7.20
C TYR A 487 -7.23 22.90 7.46
N SER A 488 -8.56 23.04 7.56
CA SER A 488 -9.20 24.33 7.88
C SER A 488 -8.87 24.87 9.28
N MET A 489 -8.45 24.00 10.21
CA MET A 489 -8.10 24.36 11.59
C MET A 489 -6.61 24.68 11.74
N ILE A 490 -5.77 24.29 10.77
CA ILE A 490 -4.32 24.52 10.81
C ILE A 490 -4.02 26.02 10.88
N THR A 491 -4.68 26.82 10.05
CA THR A 491 -4.53 28.28 10.03
C THR A 491 -4.91 28.90 11.37
N GLU A 492 -6.01 28.46 11.99
CA GLU A 492 -6.45 28.96 13.30
C GLU A 492 -5.45 28.59 14.42
N LEU A 493 -4.87 27.38 14.37
CA LEU A 493 -3.82 26.96 15.31
C LEU A 493 -2.51 27.73 15.12
N PHE A 494 -2.18 28.09 13.87
CA PHE A 494 -0.98 28.85 13.54
C PHE A 494 -1.06 30.31 14.01
N GLU A 495 -2.20 30.96 13.75
CA GLU A 495 -2.50 32.36 14.12
C GLU A 495 -2.72 32.57 15.64
N GLY A 496 -2.75 31.49 16.41
CA GLY A 496 -2.93 31.53 17.86
C GLY A 496 -1.67 31.95 18.65
N THR A 497 -1.27 31.12 19.61
CA THR A 497 -0.13 31.37 20.51
C THR A 497 1.08 30.50 20.17
N PRO A 498 2.27 30.79 20.71
CA PRO A 498 3.42 29.88 20.63
C PRO A 498 3.11 28.44 21.06
N GLU A 499 2.22 28.24 22.03
CA GLU A 499 1.73 26.94 22.47
C GLU A 499 0.83 26.24 21.44
N SER A 500 -0.04 26.97 20.73
CA SER A 500 -0.87 26.37 19.67
C SER A 500 0.00 25.97 18.47
N ARG A 501 1.01 26.77 18.12
CA ARG A 501 2.04 26.39 17.14
C ARG A 501 2.88 25.20 17.61
N ARG A 502 3.18 25.10 18.91
CA ARG A 502 3.85 23.92 19.48
C ARG A 502 3.00 22.66 19.35
N ARG A 503 1.68 22.76 19.54
CA ARG A 503 0.75 21.64 19.30
C ARG A 503 0.78 21.20 17.83
N LEU A 504 0.79 22.15 16.90
CA LEU A 504 0.93 21.86 15.47
C LEU A 504 2.29 21.21 15.16
N ALA A 505 3.38 21.70 15.78
CA ALA A 505 4.71 21.13 15.58
C ALA A 505 4.82 19.69 16.10
N LEU A 506 4.15 19.36 17.21
CA LEU A 506 4.03 17.98 17.68
C LEU A 506 3.22 17.09 16.73
N TYR A 507 2.17 17.64 16.12
CA TYR A 507 1.36 16.94 15.12
C TYR A 507 2.20 16.65 13.87
N CYS A 508 2.85 17.64 13.29
CA CYS A 508 3.73 17.50 12.13
C CYS A 508 4.92 16.56 12.42
N LEU A 509 5.54 16.65 13.61
CA LEU A 509 6.62 15.73 14.01
C LEU A 509 6.14 14.27 14.13
N LYS A 510 4.91 14.05 14.60
CA LYS A 510 4.31 12.71 14.64
C LYS A 510 4.06 12.18 13.22
N ASP A 511 3.52 13.01 12.34
CA ASP A 511 3.29 12.66 10.93
C ASP A 511 4.60 12.41 10.17
N ALA A 512 5.68 13.13 10.49
CA ALA A 512 7.02 12.83 9.98
C ALA A 512 7.61 11.52 10.56
N TYR A 513 7.27 11.12 11.79
CA TYR A 513 7.84 9.90 12.41
C TYR A 513 7.10 8.61 12.06
N LEU A 514 5.79 8.66 11.83
CA LEU A 514 4.97 7.48 11.50
C LEU A 514 5.46 6.73 10.24
N PRO A 515 5.88 7.38 9.13
CA PRO A 515 6.43 6.71 7.96
C PRO A 515 7.70 5.90 8.26
N GLN A 516 8.60 6.41 9.10
CA GLN A 516 9.78 5.68 9.57
C GLN A 516 9.35 4.40 10.31
N ARG A 517 8.41 4.52 11.27
CA ARG A 517 7.91 3.35 12.02
C ARG A 517 7.19 2.34 11.14
N LEU A 518 6.43 2.80 10.15
CA LEU A 518 5.77 1.93 9.17
C LEU A 518 6.80 1.18 8.32
N MET A 519 7.83 1.88 7.83
CA MET A 519 8.92 1.30 7.04
C MET A 519 9.61 0.18 7.83
N ASP A 520 9.94 0.43 9.11
CA ASP A 520 10.60 -0.54 9.99
C ASP A 520 9.68 -1.72 10.30
N LYS A 521 8.40 -1.47 10.63
CA LYS A 521 7.41 -2.51 10.96
C LYS A 521 7.15 -3.47 9.79
N LEU A 522 7.17 -2.95 8.57
CA LEU A 522 6.93 -3.71 7.34
C LEU A 522 8.24 -4.23 6.71
N SER A 523 9.40 -3.87 7.27
CA SER A 523 10.74 -4.18 6.76
C SER A 523 10.88 -3.82 5.27
N CYS A 524 10.38 -2.64 4.91
CA CYS A 524 10.28 -2.21 3.51
C CYS A 524 11.64 -2.14 2.82
N LEU A 525 12.63 -1.56 3.50
CA LEU A 525 13.96 -1.32 2.95
C LEU A 525 14.72 -2.64 2.71
N GLU A 526 14.60 -3.59 3.63
CA GLU A 526 15.15 -4.95 3.50
C GLU A 526 14.52 -5.67 2.30
N ASN A 527 13.18 -5.69 2.24
CA ASN A 527 12.43 -6.39 1.22
C ASN A 527 12.74 -5.86 -0.19
N TYR A 528 12.82 -4.53 -0.33
CA TYR A 528 13.10 -3.90 -1.62
C TYR A 528 14.58 -3.98 -2.01
N THR A 529 15.50 -3.92 -1.03
CA THR A 529 16.92 -4.19 -1.29
C THR A 529 17.13 -5.60 -1.83
N GLU A 530 16.54 -6.60 -1.20
CA GLU A 530 16.64 -7.99 -1.66
C GLU A 530 15.97 -8.19 -3.03
N MET A 531 14.85 -7.51 -3.29
CA MET A 531 14.24 -7.49 -4.62
C MET A 531 15.17 -6.90 -5.68
N ALA A 532 15.85 -5.78 -5.39
CA ALA A 532 16.80 -5.13 -6.29
C ALA A 532 18.03 -6.01 -6.57
N ARG A 533 18.56 -6.67 -5.52
CA ARG A 533 19.68 -7.61 -5.60
C ARG A 533 19.34 -8.84 -6.45
N VAL A 534 18.21 -9.50 -6.16
CA VAL A 534 17.75 -10.70 -6.86
C VAL A 534 17.45 -10.42 -8.34
N THR A 535 16.75 -9.33 -8.63
CA THR A 535 16.33 -9.01 -10.00
C THR A 535 17.37 -8.23 -10.80
N GLY A 536 18.40 -7.72 -10.13
CA GLY A 536 19.49 -6.96 -10.73
C GLY A 536 19.05 -5.64 -11.37
N VAL A 537 18.03 -4.98 -10.81
CA VAL A 537 17.56 -3.65 -11.24
C VAL A 537 17.88 -2.60 -10.18
N PRO A 538 18.00 -1.31 -10.55
CA PRO A 538 18.13 -0.22 -9.57
C PRO A 538 16.94 -0.16 -8.60
N PHE A 539 17.19 0.30 -7.37
CA PHE A 539 16.16 0.37 -6.32
C PHE A 539 14.93 1.19 -6.74
N ASN A 540 15.12 2.40 -7.29
CA ASN A 540 14.04 3.28 -7.71
C ASN A 540 13.16 2.68 -8.84
N PHE A 541 13.64 1.68 -9.60
CA PHE A 541 12.81 0.99 -10.60
C PHE A 541 11.74 0.12 -9.95
N LEU A 542 11.92 -0.28 -8.69
CA LEU A 542 10.94 -1.10 -7.99
C LEU A 542 9.64 -0.35 -7.72
N LEU A 543 9.69 0.96 -7.47
CA LEU A 543 8.52 1.81 -7.30
C LEU A 543 8.02 2.39 -8.63
N ALA A 544 8.94 2.90 -9.46
CA ALA A 544 8.57 3.62 -10.69
C ALA A 544 8.21 2.71 -11.88
N ARG A 545 8.55 1.41 -11.84
CA ARG A 545 8.34 0.48 -12.96
C ARG A 545 7.58 -0.78 -12.52
N GLY A 546 7.02 -1.47 -13.52
CA GLY A 546 6.30 -2.73 -13.37
C GLY A 546 7.22 -3.96 -13.32
N GLN A 547 6.64 -5.16 -13.38
CA GLN A 547 7.38 -6.41 -13.30
C GLN A 547 8.24 -6.71 -14.54
N GLN A 548 7.90 -6.16 -15.71
CA GLN A 548 8.58 -6.48 -16.98
C GLN A 548 10.08 -6.14 -16.94
N VAL A 549 10.49 -5.00 -16.37
CA VAL A 549 11.90 -4.57 -16.33
C VAL A 549 12.76 -5.51 -15.48
N LYS A 550 12.20 -6.07 -14.40
CA LYS A 550 12.88 -6.99 -13.49
C LYS A 550 13.21 -8.30 -14.18
N PHE A 551 12.26 -8.82 -14.95
CA PHE A 551 12.49 -10.03 -15.73
C PHE A 551 13.46 -9.78 -16.87
N LEU A 552 13.29 -8.67 -17.61
CA LEU A 552 14.21 -8.33 -18.71
C LEU A 552 15.65 -8.25 -18.22
N SER A 553 15.91 -7.62 -17.07
CA SER A 553 17.26 -7.60 -16.48
C SER A 553 17.84 -9.01 -16.30
N GLN A 554 17.07 -9.93 -15.70
CA GLN A 554 17.49 -11.33 -15.52
C GLN A 554 17.68 -12.06 -16.85
N LEU A 555 16.78 -11.84 -17.82
CA LEU A 555 16.87 -12.42 -19.16
C LEU A 555 18.14 -11.97 -19.88
N PHE A 556 18.46 -10.67 -19.83
CA PHE A 556 19.67 -10.10 -20.44
C PHE A 556 20.96 -10.63 -19.79
N ARG A 557 20.99 -10.79 -18.45
CA ARG A 557 22.14 -11.39 -17.74
C ARG A 557 22.40 -12.82 -18.21
N LYS A 558 21.34 -13.64 -18.26
CA LYS A 558 21.45 -15.03 -18.71
C LYS A 558 21.70 -15.17 -20.21
N ALA A 559 21.14 -14.29 -21.04
CA ALA A 559 21.44 -14.25 -22.46
C ALA A 559 22.92 -13.93 -22.72
N LEU A 560 23.51 -13.00 -21.95
CA LEU A 560 24.92 -12.64 -22.07
C LEU A 560 25.85 -13.82 -21.76
N GLU A 561 25.57 -14.60 -20.71
CA GLU A 561 26.32 -15.81 -20.33
C GLU A 561 26.37 -16.84 -21.48
N GLN A 562 25.30 -16.93 -22.29
CA GLN A 562 25.17 -17.89 -23.38
C GLN A 562 25.42 -17.30 -24.77
N LYS A 563 25.93 -16.05 -24.87
CA LYS A 563 26.15 -15.33 -26.14
C LYS A 563 24.89 -15.22 -27.01
N LEU A 564 23.72 -15.11 -26.37
CA LEU A 564 22.43 -14.88 -27.02
C LEU A 564 22.16 -13.40 -27.19
N VAL A 565 21.46 -13.04 -28.28
CA VAL A 565 20.97 -11.68 -28.53
C VAL A 565 19.46 -11.65 -28.57
N ILE A 566 18.87 -10.57 -28.04
CA ILE A 566 17.42 -10.45 -27.87
C ILE A 566 16.85 -9.53 -28.95
N PRO A 567 15.93 -10.00 -29.83
CA PRO A 567 15.40 -9.18 -30.91
C PRO A 567 14.56 -8.02 -30.37
N ASN A 568 14.66 -6.85 -31.01
CA ASN A 568 13.80 -5.71 -30.76
C ASN A 568 12.48 -5.87 -31.53
N MET A 569 11.52 -6.58 -30.96
CA MET A 569 10.20 -6.78 -31.57
C MET A 569 9.33 -5.54 -31.39
N ARG A 570 8.57 -5.17 -32.43
CA ARG A 570 7.56 -4.11 -32.32
C ARG A 570 6.38 -4.64 -31.50
N SER A 571 5.94 -3.88 -30.50
CA SER A 571 4.74 -4.19 -29.73
C SER A 571 3.53 -3.90 -30.59
N GLU A 572 2.88 -4.94 -31.11
CA GLU A 572 1.56 -4.83 -31.73
C GLU A 572 0.50 -5.00 -30.65
N SER A 573 -0.30 -3.96 -30.44
CA SER A 573 -1.43 -4.03 -29.52
C SER A 573 -2.54 -4.88 -30.15
N SER A 574 -2.51 -6.18 -29.88
CA SER A 574 -3.64 -7.07 -30.17
C SER A 574 -4.59 -7.09 -28.98
N GLU A 575 -5.89 -6.92 -29.26
CA GLU A 575 -6.98 -7.12 -28.29
C GLU A 575 -7.33 -8.60 -28.09
N GLU A 576 -6.82 -9.50 -28.94
CA GLU A 576 -7.12 -10.92 -28.86
C GLU A 576 -6.52 -11.54 -27.59
N GLN A 577 -7.38 -12.17 -26.80
CA GLN A 577 -6.99 -12.89 -25.58
C GLN A 577 -6.82 -14.38 -25.92
N TYR A 578 -5.71 -14.97 -25.48
CA TYR A 578 -5.51 -16.42 -25.58
C TYR A 578 -6.30 -17.17 -24.50
N GLU A 579 -6.55 -18.46 -24.71
CA GLU A 579 -7.31 -19.28 -23.78
C GLU A 579 -6.56 -19.44 -22.43
N GLY A 580 -7.24 -19.04 -21.35
CA GLY A 580 -6.69 -19.03 -20.00
C GLY A 580 -6.81 -20.38 -19.26
N ALA A 581 -6.91 -20.30 -17.94
CA ALA A 581 -7.07 -21.45 -17.06
C ALA A 581 -8.52 -21.99 -17.04
N THR A 582 -8.67 -23.28 -16.71
CA THR A 582 -9.98 -23.90 -16.45
C THR A 582 -10.35 -23.78 -14.98
N VAL A 583 -11.63 -23.52 -14.73
CA VAL A 583 -12.24 -23.61 -13.39
C VAL A 583 -13.27 -24.72 -13.42
N ILE A 584 -13.05 -25.78 -12.63
CA ILE A 584 -13.98 -26.91 -12.51
C ILE A 584 -15.32 -26.38 -11.98
N GLU A 585 -16.43 -26.87 -12.53
CA GLU A 585 -17.75 -26.47 -12.05
C GLU A 585 -17.93 -26.88 -10.57
N PRO A 586 -18.26 -25.93 -9.68
CA PRO A 586 -18.42 -26.23 -8.27
C PRO A 586 -19.69 -27.04 -8.04
N THR A 587 -19.58 -28.13 -7.28
CA THR A 587 -20.73 -28.78 -6.65
C THR A 587 -21.14 -27.90 -5.47
N ARG A 588 -22.06 -26.95 -5.70
CA ARG A 588 -22.46 -25.95 -4.69
C ARG A 588 -23.13 -26.63 -3.50
N GLY A 589 -22.84 -26.15 -2.30
CA GLY A 589 -23.43 -26.71 -1.09
C GLY A 589 -22.70 -26.31 0.18
N TYR A 590 -23.33 -26.69 1.30
CA TYR A 590 -22.72 -26.70 2.61
C TYR A 590 -22.25 -28.12 2.95
N TYR A 591 -20.95 -28.25 3.19
CA TYR A 591 -20.28 -29.50 3.49
C TYR A 591 -19.89 -29.52 4.97
N ASP A 592 -20.58 -30.34 5.76
CA ASP A 592 -20.22 -30.63 7.14
C ASP A 592 -19.31 -31.88 7.25
N VAL A 593 -18.47 -32.07 6.22
CA VAL A 593 -17.43 -33.09 6.19
C VAL A 593 -16.11 -32.42 5.79
N PRO A 594 -14.96 -32.92 6.28
CA PRO A 594 -13.64 -32.49 5.84
C PRO A 594 -13.44 -32.49 4.31
N ILE A 595 -13.06 -31.34 3.76
CA ILE A 595 -12.69 -31.16 2.35
C ILE A 595 -11.18 -30.87 2.25
N ALA A 596 -10.42 -31.83 1.72
CA ALA A 596 -8.98 -31.65 1.53
C ALA A 596 -8.70 -30.80 0.29
N THR A 597 -7.79 -29.83 0.42
CA THR A 597 -7.33 -29.00 -0.70
C THR A 597 -5.92 -29.41 -1.10
N LEU A 598 -5.76 -29.80 -2.36
CA LEU A 598 -4.47 -30.13 -2.96
C LEU A 598 -4.13 -29.05 -4.00
N ASP A 599 -2.92 -28.50 -3.95
CA ASP A 599 -2.50 -27.37 -4.79
C ASP A 599 -1.14 -27.64 -5.46
N PHE A 600 -0.98 -27.20 -6.71
CA PHE A 600 0.29 -27.37 -7.43
C PHE A 600 1.32 -26.32 -6.99
N ALA A 601 2.46 -26.78 -6.50
CA ALA A 601 3.54 -25.89 -6.10
C ALA A 601 4.13 -25.15 -7.31
N SER A 602 3.81 -23.85 -7.44
CA SER A 602 4.27 -23.00 -8.54
C SER A 602 3.92 -23.57 -9.92
N LEU A 603 2.63 -23.87 -10.17
CA LEU A 603 2.12 -24.54 -11.37
C LEU A 603 2.80 -24.11 -12.69
N TYR A 604 2.63 -22.84 -13.09
CA TYR A 604 3.13 -22.37 -14.40
C TYR A 604 4.67 -22.41 -14.52
N PRO A 605 5.45 -21.90 -13.55
CA PRO A 605 6.89 -22.15 -13.52
C PRO A 605 7.28 -23.61 -13.68
N SER A 606 6.62 -24.51 -12.95
CA SER A 606 6.91 -25.95 -12.97
C SER A 606 6.58 -26.59 -14.33
N ILE A 607 5.50 -26.17 -15.00
CA ILE A 607 5.14 -26.60 -16.37
C ILE A 607 6.23 -26.17 -17.36
N MET A 608 6.64 -24.90 -17.31
CA MET A 608 7.65 -24.36 -18.22
C MET A 608 8.99 -25.10 -18.06
N GLN A 609 9.36 -25.49 -16.84
CA GLN A 609 10.55 -26.29 -16.56
C GLN A 609 10.41 -27.73 -17.04
N ALA A 610 9.34 -28.43 -16.65
CA ALA A 610 9.15 -29.85 -16.93
C ALA A 610 9.11 -30.13 -18.45
N HIS A 611 8.48 -29.22 -19.21
CA HIS A 611 8.32 -29.36 -20.66
C HIS A 611 9.30 -28.49 -21.47
N ASN A 612 10.31 -27.90 -20.82
CA ASN A 612 11.37 -27.11 -21.45
C ASN A 612 10.86 -25.97 -22.35
N LEU A 613 9.81 -25.27 -21.92
CA LEU A 613 9.15 -24.21 -22.70
C LEU A 613 9.96 -22.91 -22.63
N CYS A 614 10.51 -22.47 -23.76
CA CYS A 614 11.36 -21.30 -23.83
C CYS A 614 11.41 -20.71 -25.24
N TYR A 615 11.70 -19.41 -25.36
CA TYR A 615 12.01 -18.76 -26.64
C TYR A 615 13.07 -19.54 -27.44
N THR A 616 14.12 -20.01 -26.76
CA THR A 616 15.26 -20.72 -27.37
C THR A 616 14.99 -22.16 -27.79
N THR A 617 13.84 -22.72 -27.38
CA THR A 617 13.47 -24.11 -27.64
C THR A 617 12.25 -24.25 -28.57
N LEU A 618 11.53 -23.14 -28.83
CA LEU A 618 10.44 -23.08 -29.79
C LEU A 618 10.93 -23.43 -31.21
N ILE A 619 10.26 -24.34 -31.90
CA ILE A 619 10.66 -24.79 -33.22
C ILE A 619 9.47 -24.86 -34.19
N LYS A 620 9.72 -24.59 -35.47
CA LYS A 620 8.73 -24.67 -36.56
C LYS A 620 8.92 -25.95 -37.37
N LYS A 621 7.87 -26.42 -38.04
CA LYS A 621 7.88 -27.67 -38.84
C LYS A 621 9.04 -27.74 -39.85
N ARG A 622 9.29 -26.65 -40.57
CA ARG A 622 10.40 -26.53 -41.54
C ARG A 622 11.78 -26.86 -40.94
N ASP A 623 12.00 -26.47 -39.68
CA ASP A 623 13.30 -26.57 -39.03
C ASP A 623 13.50 -27.97 -38.40
N ILE A 624 12.40 -28.67 -38.10
CA ILE A 624 12.39 -30.10 -37.72
C ILE A 624 12.91 -30.96 -38.87
N GLU A 625 12.40 -30.73 -40.09
CA GLU A 625 12.84 -31.44 -41.29
C GLU A 625 14.30 -31.12 -41.61
N ARG A 626 14.67 -29.83 -41.54
CA ARG A 626 16.05 -29.37 -41.78
C ARG A 626 17.09 -30.05 -40.89
N TRP A 627 16.74 -30.31 -39.62
CA TRP A 627 17.65 -30.91 -38.64
C TRP A 627 17.36 -32.37 -38.34
N ASN A 628 16.45 -33.00 -39.09
CA ASN A 628 16.05 -34.39 -38.94
C ASN A 628 15.74 -34.77 -37.48
N LEU A 629 14.94 -33.93 -36.79
CA LEU A 629 14.60 -34.14 -35.38
C LEU A 629 13.48 -35.17 -35.23
N LYS A 630 13.63 -36.07 -34.25
CA LYS A 630 12.65 -37.11 -33.96
C LYS A 630 11.62 -36.66 -32.91
N LYS A 631 10.34 -36.89 -33.19
CA LYS A 631 9.25 -36.62 -32.24
C LYS A 631 9.42 -37.46 -30.96
N ASP A 632 9.09 -36.88 -29.82
CA ASP A 632 9.11 -37.47 -28.47
C ASP A 632 10.51 -37.85 -27.93
N GLU A 633 11.55 -37.74 -28.76
CA GLU A 633 12.96 -37.86 -28.36
C GLU A 633 13.67 -36.50 -28.38
N ASP A 634 13.58 -35.80 -29.52
CA ASP A 634 14.29 -34.56 -29.78
C ASP A 634 13.38 -33.32 -29.67
N TYR A 635 12.06 -33.48 -29.87
CA TYR A 635 11.06 -32.43 -29.67
C TYR A 635 9.72 -32.99 -29.18
N ILE A 636 8.93 -32.14 -28.51
CA ILE A 636 7.56 -32.44 -28.07
C ILE A 636 6.54 -31.57 -28.80
N VAL A 637 5.29 -32.02 -28.85
CA VAL A 637 4.14 -31.23 -29.29
C VAL A 637 3.27 -30.94 -28.07
N THR A 638 2.95 -29.67 -27.82
CA THR A 638 2.12 -29.28 -26.68
C THR A 638 0.64 -29.55 -26.97
N PRO A 639 -0.23 -29.55 -25.95
CA PRO A 639 -1.68 -29.66 -26.17
C PRO A 639 -2.26 -28.52 -27.02
N ASN A 640 -1.55 -27.39 -27.13
CA ASN A 640 -1.90 -26.28 -28.01
C ASN A 640 -1.45 -26.49 -29.48
N GLY A 641 -0.63 -27.51 -29.76
CA GLY A 641 -0.10 -27.82 -31.08
C GLY A 641 1.27 -27.19 -31.39
N ASP A 642 1.84 -26.43 -30.46
CA ASP A 642 3.17 -25.83 -30.60
C ASP A 642 4.27 -26.88 -30.40
N MET A 643 5.44 -26.66 -30.98
CA MET A 643 6.56 -27.61 -30.90
C MET A 643 7.76 -27.01 -30.18
N PHE A 644 8.34 -27.77 -29.26
CA PHE A 644 9.52 -27.37 -28.49
C PHE A 644 10.56 -28.50 -28.45
N VAL A 645 11.83 -28.17 -28.62
CA VAL A 645 12.91 -29.16 -28.49
C VAL A 645 13.10 -29.62 -27.05
N THR A 646 13.47 -30.87 -26.86
CA THR A 646 13.73 -31.45 -25.54
C THR A 646 15.07 -30.96 -24.96
N VAL A 647 15.27 -31.18 -23.66
CA VAL A 647 16.52 -30.83 -22.95
C VAL A 647 17.75 -31.50 -23.59
N LYS A 648 17.55 -32.67 -24.25
CA LYS A 648 18.59 -33.38 -25.02
C LYS A 648 19.23 -32.51 -26.09
N LYS A 649 18.45 -31.65 -26.75
CA LYS A 649 18.96 -30.72 -27.79
C LYS A 649 19.38 -29.38 -27.21
N ARG A 650 18.58 -28.83 -26.29
CA ARG A 650 18.89 -27.57 -25.61
C ARG A 650 18.10 -27.43 -24.32
N LYS A 651 18.78 -27.07 -23.24
CA LYS A 651 18.11 -26.62 -22.01
C LYS A 651 17.66 -25.16 -22.17
N GLY A 652 16.36 -24.92 -22.18
CA GLY A 652 15.79 -23.59 -22.42
C GLY A 652 16.21 -22.56 -21.38
N LEU A 653 16.49 -21.33 -21.81
CA LEU A 653 16.91 -20.22 -20.95
C LEU A 653 15.90 -19.91 -19.82
N LEU A 654 14.60 -19.95 -20.13
CA LEU A 654 13.55 -19.71 -19.12
C LEU A 654 13.51 -20.80 -18.05
N ALA A 655 13.71 -22.07 -18.44
CA ALA A 655 13.78 -23.18 -17.50
C ALA A 655 14.96 -23.02 -16.53
N GLN A 656 16.12 -22.59 -17.04
CA GLN A 656 17.31 -22.30 -16.22
C GLN A 656 17.06 -21.15 -15.23
N ILE A 657 16.49 -20.02 -15.71
CA ILE A 657 16.14 -18.88 -14.84
C ILE A 657 15.18 -19.32 -13.74
N LEU A 658 14.13 -20.06 -14.09
CA LEU A 658 13.14 -20.56 -13.13
C LEU A 658 13.77 -21.53 -12.13
N GLU A 659 14.72 -22.36 -12.55
CA GLU A 659 15.40 -23.32 -11.68
C GLU A 659 16.26 -22.61 -10.64
N GLU A 660 17.01 -21.59 -11.06
CA GLU A 660 17.79 -20.75 -10.15
C GLU A 660 16.88 -20.00 -9.17
N LEU A 661 15.80 -19.37 -9.66
CA LEU A 661 14.86 -18.62 -8.82
C LEU A 661 14.16 -19.51 -7.78
N LEU A 662 13.66 -20.68 -8.20
CA LEU A 662 12.96 -21.60 -7.32
C LEU A 662 13.92 -22.30 -6.33
N SER A 663 15.12 -22.65 -6.77
CA SER A 663 16.17 -23.21 -5.90
C SER A 663 16.60 -22.19 -4.83
N ALA A 664 16.89 -20.95 -5.24
CA ALA A 664 17.20 -19.87 -4.31
C ALA A 664 16.05 -19.60 -3.34
N ARG A 665 14.79 -19.70 -3.80
CA ARG A 665 13.61 -19.51 -2.94
C ARG A 665 13.50 -20.63 -1.92
N LYS A 666 13.75 -21.87 -2.32
CA LYS A 666 13.73 -23.04 -1.43
C LYS A 666 14.79 -22.89 -0.34
N GLN A 667 16.00 -22.46 -0.71
CA GLN A 667 17.07 -22.19 0.23
C GLN A 667 16.71 -21.05 1.19
N ALA A 668 16.19 -19.92 0.69
CA ALA A 668 15.75 -18.81 1.52
C ALA A 668 14.63 -19.20 2.50
N LYS A 669 13.67 -20.06 2.10
CA LYS A 669 12.65 -20.60 3.00
C LYS A 669 13.24 -21.51 4.08
N LYS A 670 14.24 -22.32 3.73
CA LYS A 670 14.93 -23.21 4.69
C LYS A 670 15.71 -22.39 5.73
N GLU A 671 16.46 -21.39 5.27
CA GLU A 671 17.17 -20.45 6.14
C GLU A 671 16.19 -19.68 7.04
N LEU A 672 15.07 -19.19 6.49
CA LEU A 672 14.03 -18.47 7.23
C LEU A 672 13.42 -19.31 8.37
N ALA A 673 13.25 -20.62 8.15
CA ALA A 673 12.71 -21.53 9.15
C ALA A 673 13.71 -21.82 10.28
N ALA A 674 15.01 -21.82 9.99
CA ALA A 674 16.07 -22.07 10.96
C ALA A 674 16.51 -20.81 11.72
N GLU A 675 16.33 -19.63 11.13
CA GLU A 675 16.74 -18.36 11.71
C GLU A 675 15.91 -18.03 12.96
N THR A 676 16.52 -17.33 13.92
CA THR A 676 15.86 -16.84 15.14
C THR A 676 15.85 -15.32 15.20
N ASP A 677 16.87 -14.67 14.62
CA ASP A 677 17.02 -13.22 14.63
C ASP A 677 15.90 -12.54 13.81
N PRO A 678 15.11 -11.63 14.41
CA PRO A 678 14.00 -10.98 13.72
C PRO A 678 14.39 -10.22 12.46
N PHE A 679 15.59 -9.61 12.45
CA PHE A 679 16.08 -8.85 11.31
C PHE A 679 16.43 -9.77 10.13
N LYS A 680 17.25 -10.80 10.37
CA LYS A 680 17.57 -11.80 9.35
C LYS A 680 16.33 -12.53 8.85
N LYS A 681 15.34 -12.81 9.73
CA LYS A 681 14.03 -13.33 9.30
C LYS A 681 13.33 -12.41 8.32
N ALA A 682 13.30 -11.11 8.59
CA ALA A 682 12.68 -10.15 7.69
C ALA A 682 13.38 -10.13 6.32
N VAL A 683 14.73 -10.06 6.30
CA VAL A 683 15.54 -10.13 5.07
C VAL A 683 15.27 -11.41 4.28
N LEU A 684 15.28 -12.58 4.94
CA LEU A 684 15.03 -13.88 4.31
C LEU A 684 13.59 -14.00 3.79
N ASN A 685 12.62 -13.42 4.50
CA ASN A 685 11.24 -13.37 4.04
C ASN A 685 11.09 -12.45 2.82
N GLY A 686 11.72 -11.27 2.83
CA GLY A 686 11.78 -10.37 1.68
C GLY A 686 12.37 -11.06 0.46
N ARG A 687 13.49 -11.75 0.64
CA ARG A 687 14.17 -12.52 -0.40
C ARG A 687 13.27 -13.62 -0.99
N GLN A 688 12.60 -14.44 -0.16
CA GLN A 688 11.72 -15.50 -0.70
C GLN A 688 10.49 -14.94 -1.43
N LEU A 689 9.93 -13.81 -0.97
CA LEU A 689 8.84 -13.12 -1.66
C LEU A 689 9.31 -12.55 -3.01
N ALA A 690 10.47 -11.93 -3.06
CA ALA A 690 11.06 -11.40 -4.28
C ALA A 690 11.28 -12.50 -5.34
N LEU A 691 11.81 -13.64 -4.91
CA LEU A 691 12.02 -14.80 -5.77
C LEU A 691 10.69 -15.39 -6.26
N LYS A 692 9.67 -15.45 -5.40
CA LYS A 692 8.31 -15.89 -5.78
C LYS A 692 7.71 -14.99 -6.85
N ILE A 693 7.74 -13.67 -6.64
CA ILE A 693 7.16 -12.68 -7.55
C ILE A 693 7.89 -12.74 -8.90
N SER A 694 9.22 -12.85 -8.89
CA SER A 694 10.03 -12.96 -10.09
C SER A 694 9.71 -14.23 -10.89
N ALA A 695 9.62 -15.39 -10.22
CA ALA A 695 9.27 -16.66 -10.87
C ALA A 695 7.87 -16.63 -11.51
N ASN A 696 6.88 -16.09 -10.80
CA ASN A 696 5.51 -15.98 -11.32
C ASN A 696 5.40 -14.98 -12.49
N SER A 697 6.28 -13.97 -12.54
CA SER A 697 6.28 -12.96 -13.59
C SER A 697 6.85 -13.47 -14.93
N VAL A 698 7.63 -14.56 -14.92
CA VAL A 698 8.22 -15.15 -16.14
C VAL A 698 7.14 -15.52 -17.15
N TYR A 699 6.13 -16.29 -16.71
CA TYR A 699 4.98 -16.65 -17.53
C TYR A 699 4.24 -15.41 -18.03
N GLY A 700 3.92 -14.48 -17.11
CA GLY A 700 3.11 -13.30 -17.42
C GLY A 700 3.69 -12.40 -18.51
N LEU A 701 5.02 -12.39 -18.68
CA LEU A 701 5.66 -11.63 -19.76
C LEU A 701 5.48 -12.30 -21.12
N THR A 702 5.60 -13.63 -21.20
CA THR A 702 5.43 -14.36 -22.48
C THR A 702 4.03 -14.12 -23.05
N GLY A 703 3.01 -14.01 -22.20
CA GLY A 703 1.63 -13.72 -22.60
C GLY A 703 1.26 -12.23 -22.69
N ALA A 704 2.19 -11.30 -22.45
CA ALA A 704 1.91 -9.87 -22.49
C ALA A 704 2.14 -9.30 -23.90
N THR A 705 1.07 -9.25 -24.71
CA THR A 705 1.07 -8.66 -26.07
C THR A 705 1.57 -7.21 -26.06
N ASN A 706 1.11 -6.41 -25.10
CA ASN A 706 1.65 -5.10 -24.78
C ASN A 706 2.95 -5.21 -23.95
N GLY A 707 4.01 -5.71 -24.58
CA GLY A 707 5.31 -5.95 -23.96
C GLY A 707 6.47 -5.96 -24.97
N LYS A 708 7.70 -6.10 -24.47
CA LYS A 708 8.93 -6.08 -25.29
C LYS A 708 9.28 -7.40 -26.00
N LEU A 709 8.77 -8.53 -25.51
CA LEU A 709 9.10 -9.86 -26.05
C LEU A 709 7.94 -10.86 -25.85
N PRO A 710 6.76 -10.58 -26.44
CA PRO A 710 5.63 -11.52 -26.39
C PRO A 710 5.97 -12.83 -27.13
N CYS A 711 5.48 -13.95 -26.60
CA CYS A 711 5.48 -15.26 -27.26
C CYS A 711 4.26 -16.04 -26.76
N LEU A 712 3.17 -15.92 -27.51
CA LEU A 712 1.87 -16.48 -27.16
C LEU A 712 1.88 -18.01 -27.22
N GLU A 713 2.78 -18.60 -28.01
CA GLU A 713 2.98 -20.04 -28.11
C GLU A 713 3.39 -20.63 -26.75
N ILE A 714 4.29 -19.95 -26.03
CA ILE A 714 4.71 -20.38 -24.69
C ILE A 714 3.56 -20.20 -23.69
N ALA A 715 2.90 -19.04 -23.71
CA ALA A 715 1.83 -18.74 -22.76
C ALA A 715 0.64 -19.70 -22.92
N SER A 716 0.17 -19.89 -24.15
CA SER A 716 -0.97 -20.76 -24.49
C SER A 716 -0.64 -22.24 -24.26
N SER A 717 0.58 -22.67 -24.59
CA SER A 717 1.04 -24.02 -24.24
C SER A 717 1.07 -24.25 -22.73
N THR A 718 1.51 -23.26 -21.95
CA THR A 718 1.56 -23.35 -20.48
C THR A 718 0.16 -23.47 -19.89
N THR A 719 -0.81 -22.66 -20.35
CA THR A 719 -2.20 -22.77 -19.88
C THR A 719 -2.84 -24.07 -20.32
N ALA A 720 -2.59 -24.53 -21.55
CA ALA A 720 -3.12 -25.79 -22.06
C ALA A 720 -2.63 -27.00 -21.25
N PHE A 721 -1.34 -27.06 -20.91
CA PHE A 721 -0.83 -28.06 -19.96
C PHE A 721 -1.55 -27.95 -18.61
N GLY A 722 -1.71 -26.74 -18.06
CA GLY A 722 -2.46 -26.53 -16.80
C GLY A 722 -3.88 -27.10 -16.85
N ARG A 723 -4.63 -26.87 -17.95
CA ARG A 723 -5.97 -27.44 -18.16
C ARG A 723 -5.96 -28.97 -18.20
N THR A 724 -5.01 -29.58 -18.92
CA THR A 724 -4.89 -31.04 -18.97
C THR A 724 -4.49 -31.65 -17.62
N MET A 725 -3.64 -30.96 -16.86
CA MET A 725 -3.13 -31.44 -15.57
C MET A 725 -4.21 -31.44 -14.51
N ILE A 726 -5.02 -30.37 -14.40
CA ILE A 726 -6.09 -30.32 -13.39
C ILE A 726 -7.17 -31.37 -13.67
N GLU A 727 -7.52 -31.60 -14.94
CA GLU A 727 -8.47 -32.64 -15.34
C GLU A 727 -7.92 -34.04 -15.05
N ARG A 728 -6.64 -34.30 -15.37
CA ARG A 728 -5.97 -35.56 -15.02
C ARG A 728 -5.91 -35.78 -13.52
N THR A 729 -5.60 -34.75 -12.73
CA THR A 729 -5.61 -34.83 -11.26
C THR A 729 -6.97 -35.24 -10.75
N LYS A 730 -8.05 -34.65 -11.28
CA LYS A 730 -9.41 -35.03 -10.92
C LYS A 730 -9.67 -36.52 -11.19
N GLN A 731 -9.36 -36.98 -12.40
CA GLN A 731 -9.60 -38.37 -12.82
C GLN A 731 -8.80 -39.37 -11.97
N GLU A 732 -7.53 -39.10 -11.70
CA GLU A 732 -6.67 -40.00 -10.91
C GLU A 732 -7.12 -40.09 -9.44
N VAL A 733 -7.59 -38.99 -8.86
CA VAL A 733 -8.14 -38.98 -7.48
C VAL A 733 -9.46 -39.76 -7.42
N GLU A 734 -10.40 -39.46 -8.31
CA GLU A 734 -11.72 -40.13 -8.33
C GLU A 734 -11.63 -41.61 -8.71
N ALA A 735 -10.62 -42.02 -9.50
CA ALA A 735 -10.41 -43.42 -9.84
C ALA A 735 -9.72 -44.23 -8.73
N ARG A 736 -8.77 -43.63 -8.00
CA ARG A 736 -7.97 -44.32 -6.98
C ARG A 736 -8.73 -44.52 -5.68
N TYR A 737 -9.36 -43.46 -5.17
CA TYR A 737 -9.98 -43.44 -3.85
C TYR A 737 -11.46 -43.81 -3.94
N THR A 738 -11.71 -45.10 -4.18
CA THR A 738 -13.06 -45.67 -4.35
C THR A 738 -13.29 -46.87 -3.44
N ILE A 739 -14.56 -47.19 -3.19
CA ILE A 739 -14.96 -48.39 -2.44
C ILE A 739 -14.43 -49.66 -3.10
N ALA A 740 -14.45 -49.70 -4.44
CA ALA A 740 -13.91 -50.81 -5.23
C ALA A 740 -12.41 -51.06 -4.97
N ASN A 741 -11.64 -50.01 -4.63
CA ASN A 741 -10.22 -50.10 -4.32
C ASN A 741 -9.93 -50.25 -2.81
N GLY A 742 -10.95 -50.55 -2.00
CA GLY A 742 -10.82 -50.83 -0.57
C GLY A 742 -10.85 -49.60 0.34
N TYR A 743 -11.29 -48.43 -0.15
CA TYR A 743 -11.53 -47.25 0.69
C TYR A 743 -12.96 -47.25 1.23
N THR A 744 -13.21 -46.45 2.26
CA THR A 744 -14.52 -46.39 2.94
C THR A 744 -15.61 -45.71 2.10
N HIS A 745 -15.23 -44.78 1.23
CA HIS A 745 -16.14 -43.99 0.40
C HIS A 745 -15.52 -43.73 -0.97
N ASP A 746 -16.36 -43.34 -1.93
CA ASP A 746 -15.90 -42.81 -3.21
C ASP A 746 -15.57 -41.33 -3.07
N ALA A 747 -14.30 -41.00 -3.32
CA ALA A 747 -13.83 -39.62 -3.30
C ALA A 747 -14.40 -38.85 -4.50
N GLN A 748 -14.71 -37.58 -4.27
CA GLN A 748 -15.28 -36.69 -5.28
C GLN A 748 -14.54 -35.35 -5.29
N VAL A 749 -14.14 -34.87 -6.47
CA VAL A 749 -13.62 -33.51 -6.62
C VAL A 749 -14.79 -32.56 -6.77
N ILE A 750 -15.09 -31.83 -5.70
CA ILE A 750 -16.26 -30.94 -5.64
C ILE A 750 -15.99 -29.56 -6.22
N TYR A 751 -14.72 -29.16 -6.34
CA TYR A 751 -14.30 -27.89 -6.93
C TYR A 751 -12.83 -27.91 -7.33
N GLY A 752 -12.44 -27.00 -8.22
CA GLY A 752 -11.05 -26.72 -8.54
C GLY A 752 -10.91 -25.38 -9.25
N ASP A 753 -9.87 -24.63 -8.92
CA ASP A 753 -9.55 -23.34 -9.52
C ASP A 753 -8.10 -23.35 -9.97
N THR A 754 -7.89 -23.50 -11.29
CA THR A 754 -6.58 -23.41 -11.97
C THR A 754 -5.52 -24.42 -11.51
N ASP A 755 -4.98 -24.26 -10.31
CA ASP A 755 -3.88 -25.00 -9.71
C ASP A 755 -4.29 -25.86 -8.50
N SER A 756 -5.51 -25.66 -7.99
CA SER A 756 -6.00 -26.39 -6.82
C SER A 756 -7.23 -27.25 -7.11
N VAL A 757 -7.32 -28.39 -6.42
CA VAL A 757 -8.50 -29.27 -6.39
C VAL A 757 -8.96 -29.47 -4.95
N MET A 758 -10.28 -29.49 -4.76
CA MET A 758 -10.93 -29.68 -3.47
C MET A 758 -11.65 -31.02 -3.47
N VAL A 759 -11.12 -31.95 -2.67
CA VAL A 759 -11.50 -33.36 -2.65
C VAL A 759 -12.33 -33.66 -1.41
N LYS A 760 -13.51 -34.23 -1.62
CA LYS A 760 -14.37 -34.81 -0.59
C LYS A 760 -14.06 -36.30 -0.51
N PHE A 761 -13.29 -36.73 0.50
CA PHE A 761 -12.99 -38.16 0.72
C PHE A 761 -14.12 -38.94 1.41
N GLY A 762 -15.10 -38.25 2.01
CA GLY A 762 -16.25 -38.87 2.67
C GLY A 762 -16.08 -39.18 4.16
N THR A 763 -14.85 -39.28 4.67
CA THR A 763 -14.60 -39.40 6.12
C THR A 763 -15.05 -38.16 6.89
N THR A 764 -15.58 -38.35 8.09
CA THR A 764 -15.91 -37.28 9.05
C THR A 764 -14.72 -36.88 9.92
N GLU A 765 -13.67 -37.71 9.96
CA GLU A 765 -12.50 -37.51 10.80
C GLU A 765 -11.47 -36.60 10.12
N LEU A 766 -11.16 -35.47 10.76
CA LEU A 766 -10.25 -34.47 10.21
C LEU A 766 -8.83 -35.01 10.00
N ALA A 767 -8.31 -35.78 10.96
CA ALA A 767 -6.96 -36.35 10.88
C ALA A 767 -6.83 -37.36 9.74
N GLU A 768 -7.88 -38.16 9.51
CA GLU A 768 -7.92 -39.11 8.39
C GLU A 768 -7.96 -38.37 7.06
N ALA A 769 -8.80 -37.33 6.92
CA ALA A 769 -8.87 -36.51 5.72
C ALA A 769 -7.52 -35.83 5.38
N MET A 770 -6.78 -35.36 6.38
CA MET A 770 -5.43 -34.81 6.19
C MET A 770 -4.46 -35.88 5.67
N LYS A 771 -4.49 -37.09 6.26
CA LYS A 771 -3.64 -38.21 5.84
C LYS A 771 -3.96 -38.67 4.41
N LEU A 772 -5.24 -38.79 4.07
CA LEU A 772 -5.69 -39.12 2.71
C LEU A 772 -5.32 -38.02 1.72
N GLY A 773 -5.42 -36.74 2.11
CA GLY A 773 -4.98 -35.61 1.31
C GLY A 773 -3.49 -35.65 1.00
N GLU A 774 -2.64 -35.95 1.98
CA GLU A 774 -1.20 -36.09 1.80
C GLU A 774 -0.84 -37.30 0.92
N ASP A 775 -1.49 -38.44 1.13
CA ASP A 775 -1.35 -39.63 0.28
C ASP A 775 -1.74 -39.32 -1.17
N ALA A 776 -2.89 -38.67 -1.39
CA ALA A 776 -3.37 -38.29 -2.71
C ALA A 776 -2.43 -37.30 -3.40
N ALA A 777 -1.91 -36.30 -2.67
CA ALA A 777 -0.94 -35.36 -3.21
C ALA A 777 0.34 -36.07 -3.69
N ASN A 778 0.86 -37.02 -2.90
CA ASN A 778 2.05 -37.79 -3.25
C ASN A 778 1.80 -38.76 -4.42
N PHE A 779 0.66 -39.46 -4.41
CA PHE A 779 0.25 -40.35 -5.49
C PHE A 779 0.10 -39.60 -6.81
N VAL A 780 -0.66 -38.52 -6.84
CA VAL A 780 -0.88 -37.72 -8.05
C VAL A 780 0.44 -37.09 -8.53
N SER A 781 1.29 -36.60 -7.62
CA SER A 781 2.61 -36.08 -7.98
C SER A 781 3.47 -37.11 -8.73
N SER A 782 3.35 -38.40 -8.40
CA SER A 782 4.10 -39.47 -9.09
C SER A 782 3.70 -39.68 -10.56
N LYS A 783 2.52 -39.19 -10.96
CA LYS A 783 1.99 -39.30 -12.34
C LYS A 783 2.50 -38.21 -13.28
N PHE A 784 3.13 -37.17 -12.74
CA PHE A 784 3.63 -36.03 -13.48
C PHE A 784 5.16 -36.02 -13.57
N ILE A 785 5.66 -35.31 -14.57
CA ILE A 785 7.10 -35.15 -14.81
C ILE A 785 7.65 -34.17 -13.76
N LYS A 786 8.76 -34.53 -13.09
CA LYS A 786 9.45 -33.62 -12.17
C LYS A 786 9.88 -32.33 -12.90
N PRO A 787 9.78 -31.13 -12.29
CA PRO A 787 9.54 -30.85 -10.88
C PRO A 787 8.07 -30.61 -10.51
N ILE A 788 7.11 -30.97 -11.37
CA ILE A 788 5.68 -30.79 -11.06
C ILE A 788 5.35 -31.62 -9.81
N LYS A 789 4.79 -30.93 -8.81
CA LYS A 789 4.41 -31.52 -7.53
C LYS A 789 3.09 -30.92 -7.07
N LEU A 790 2.17 -31.79 -6.68
CA LEU A 790 0.96 -31.46 -5.96
C LEU A 790 1.25 -31.57 -4.46
N GLU A 791 0.81 -30.59 -3.69
CA GLU A 791 1.00 -30.55 -2.24
C GLU A 791 -0.35 -30.50 -1.53
N PHE A 792 -0.46 -31.25 -0.43
CA PHE A 792 -1.55 -31.04 0.51
C PHE A 792 -1.33 -29.69 1.20
N GLU A 793 -2.30 -28.79 1.08
CA GLU A 793 -2.19 -27.45 1.66
C GLU A 793 -2.95 -27.35 2.99
N LYS A 794 -4.18 -27.87 3.01
CA LYS A 794 -5.15 -27.65 4.09
C LYS A 794 -6.37 -28.55 3.97
N VAL A 795 -7.16 -28.58 5.04
CA VAL A 795 -8.55 -29.06 5.02
C VAL A 795 -9.50 -27.93 5.38
N TYR A 796 -10.66 -27.87 4.72
CA TYR A 796 -11.81 -27.08 5.17
C TYR A 796 -12.80 -27.94 5.95
N PHE A 797 -13.16 -27.53 7.17
CA PHE A 797 -14.18 -28.23 7.96
C PHE A 797 -14.85 -27.33 9.01
N PRO A 798 -16.12 -26.92 8.84
CA PRO A 798 -16.98 -27.12 7.67
C PRO A 798 -16.57 -26.23 6.48
N TYR A 799 -17.17 -26.52 5.32
CA TYR A 799 -16.91 -25.83 4.04
C TYR A 799 -18.20 -25.38 3.35
N LEU A 800 -18.29 -24.12 2.97
CA LEU A 800 -19.41 -23.51 2.24
C LEU A 800 -18.96 -23.07 0.85
N LEU A 801 -19.41 -23.79 -0.17
CA LEU A 801 -19.10 -23.50 -1.57
C LEU A 801 -20.31 -22.89 -2.27
N ILE A 802 -20.22 -21.59 -2.56
CA ILE A 802 -21.33 -20.81 -3.12
C ILE A 802 -21.27 -20.82 -4.64
N ASN A 803 -20.11 -20.46 -5.21
CA ASN A 803 -19.93 -20.25 -6.65
C ASN A 803 -18.45 -20.31 -7.02
N LYS A 804 -18.15 -20.26 -8.33
CA LYS A 804 -16.76 -20.09 -8.81
C LYS A 804 -16.13 -18.88 -8.11
N LYS A 805 -14.95 -19.10 -7.50
CA LYS A 805 -14.17 -18.10 -6.76
C LYS A 805 -14.90 -17.47 -5.57
N ARG A 806 -15.97 -18.12 -5.06
CA ARG A 806 -16.78 -17.65 -3.93
C ARG A 806 -17.07 -18.78 -2.95
N TYR A 807 -16.34 -18.82 -1.85
CA TYR A 807 -16.48 -19.85 -0.82
C TYR A 807 -15.96 -19.38 0.54
N ALA A 808 -16.40 -20.06 1.59
CA ALA A 808 -15.94 -19.86 2.96
C ALA A 808 -15.71 -21.21 3.65
N GLY A 809 -14.82 -21.25 4.63
CA GLY A 809 -14.63 -22.45 5.44
C GLY A 809 -13.66 -22.21 6.59
N LEU A 810 -13.69 -23.09 7.59
CA LEU A 810 -12.64 -23.09 8.62
C LEU A 810 -11.38 -23.73 8.05
N TYR A 811 -10.28 -23.02 8.15
CA TYR A 811 -8.98 -23.39 7.59
C TYR A 811 -8.20 -24.21 8.60
N TRP A 812 -7.89 -25.47 8.29
CA TRP A 812 -7.14 -26.37 9.16
C TRP A 812 -5.84 -26.82 8.50
N THR A 813 -4.71 -26.53 9.14
CA THR A 813 -3.40 -27.13 8.81
C THR A 813 -3.00 -28.23 9.78
N ARG A 814 -3.62 -28.25 10.96
CA ARG A 814 -3.41 -29.26 12.01
C ARG A 814 -4.75 -29.68 12.59
N PRO A 815 -4.88 -30.93 13.09
CA PRO A 815 -6.17 -31.48 13.48
C PRO A 815 -6.71 -30.91 14.80
N GLU A 816 -5.89 -30.31 15.66
CA GLU A 816 -6.30 -29.91 17.01
C GLU A 816 -7.10 -28.60 17.03
N LYS A 817 -6.75 -27.65 16.15
CA LYS A 817 -7.37 -26.32 16.13
C LYS A 817 -7.30 -25.69 14.75
N TYR A 818 -8.41 -25.10 14.31
CA TYR A 818 -8.47 -24.30 13.10
C TYR A 818 -7.60 -23.03 13.22
N ASP A 819 -6.98 -22.63 12.12
CA ASP A 819 -6.10 -21.46 12.08
C ASP A 819 -6.92 -20.17 11.94
N LYS A 820 -7.92 -20.17 11.04
CA LYS A 820 -8.78 -19.01 10.76
C LYS A 820 -10.03 -19.42 9.99
N MET A 821 -11.01 -18.52 9.94
CA MET A 821 -12.10 -18.59 8.96
C MET A 821 -11.63 -17.94 7.66
N ASP A 822 -11.54 -18.71 6.58
CA ASP A 822 -11.14 -18.23 5.27
C ASP A 822 -12.39 -17.83 4.47
N THR A 823 -12.33 -16.69 3.78
CA THR A 823 -13.40 -16.22 2.90
C THR A 823 -12.81 -15.75 1.59
N LYS A 824 -13.23 -16.34 0.47
CA LYS A 824 -12.76 -16.00 -0.88
C LYS A 824 -13.90 -15.43 -1.69
N GLY A 825 -13.72 -14.23 -2.25
CA GLY A 825 -14.67 -13.58 -3.16
C GLY A 825 -16.04 -13.21 -2.57
N ILE A 826 -16.23 -13.39 -1.26
CA ILE A 826 -17.44 -13.01 -0.53
C ILE A 826 -17.37 -11.52 -0.17
N GLU A 827 -18.52 -10.88 -0.03
CA GLU A 827 -18.68 -9.46 0.28
C GLU A 827 -18.01 -8.98 1.59
N THR A 828 -17.56 -9.89 2.46
CA THR A 828 -16.79 -9.58 3.68
C THR A 828 -15.46 -8.88 3.38
N VAL A 829 -14.77 -9.35 2.33
CA VAL A 829 -13.44 -8.83 1.93
C VAL A 829 -13.51 -7.72 0.87
N ARG A 830 -14.73 -7.37 0.43
CA ARG A 830 -14.96 -6.34 -0.59
C ARG A 830 -15.09 -4.95 0.04
N ARG A 831 -14.67 -3.90 -0.70
CA ARG A 831 -14.59 -2.51 -0.21
C ARG A 831 -15.73 -1.62 -0.68
N ASP A 832 -16.58 -2.11 -1.57
CA ASP A 832 -17.67 -1.36 -2.22
C ASP A 832 -19.01 -1.42 -1.47
N ASN A 833 -19.08 -2.18 -0.37
CA ASN A 833 -20.27 -2.37 0.46
C ASN A 833 -20.19 -1.54 1.75
N CYS A 834 -21.34 -1.26 2.38
CA CYS A 834 -21.36 -0.65 3.69
C CYS A 834 -20.86 -1.62 4.79
N LEU A 835 -20.41 -1.06 5.92
CA LEU A 835 -19.84 -1.84 7.02
C LEU A 835 -20.86 -2.82 7.64
N LEU A 836 -22.16 -2.50 7.59
CA LEU A 836 -23.23 -3.38 8.04
C LEU A 836 -23.17 -4.74 7.33
N VAL A 837 -23.04 -4.76 6.00
CA VAL A 837 -23.00 -5.99 5.21
C VAL A 837 -21.84 -6.87 5.66
N THR A 838 -20.64 -6.29 5.77
CA THR A 838 -19.45 -7.02 6.24
C THR A 838 -19.68 -7.62 7.62
N THR A 839 -20.13 -6.80 8.58
CA THR A 839 -20.31 -7.22 9.97
C THR A 839 -21.34 -8.33 10.10
N VAL A 840 -22.46 -8.21 9.38
CA VAL A 840 -23.53 -9.20 9.39
C VAL A 840 -23.06 -10.51 8.79
N LEU A 841 -22.42 -10.48 7.62
CA LEU A 841 -21.95 -11.70 6.95
C LEU A 841 -20.82 -12.38 7.74
N GLU A 842 -19.88 -11.64 8.33
CA GLU A 842 -18.85 -12.22 9.19
C GLU A 842 -19.44 -12.91 10.41
N LYS A 843 -20.43 -12.28 11.07
CA LYS A 843 -21.09 -12.88 12.22
C LYS A 843 -21.95 -14.08 11.82
N VAL A 844 -22.69 -14.01 10.72
CA VAL A 844 -23.47 -15.13 10.19
C VAL A 844 -22.56 -16.31 9.84
N LEU A 845 -21.45 -16.07 9.13
CA LEU A 845 -20.48 -17.11 8.81
C LEU A 845 -19.84 -17.70 10.06
N ARG A 846 -19.56 -16.87 11.08
CA ARG A 846 -19.07 -17.36 12.38
C ARG A 846 -20.09 -18.27 13.06
N MET A 847 -21.35 -17.85 13.14
CA MET A 847 -22.41 -18.65 13.75
C MET A 847 -22.63 -19.98 13.01
N ILE A 848 -22.55 -19.96 11.68
CA ILE A 848 -22.73 -21.16 10.85
C ILE A 848 -21.50 -22.08 10.92
N LEU A 849 -20.30 -21.56 10.73
CA LEU A 849 -19.08 -22.37 10.56
C LEU A 849 -18.41 -22.74 11.89
N ILE A 850 -18.42 -21.84 12.88
CA ILE A 850 -17.79 -22.06 14.19
C ILE A 850 -18.82 -22.58 15.19
N ASP A 851 -19.89 -21.81 15.41
CA ASP A 851 -20.85 -22.13 16.48
C ASP A 851 -21.85 -23.24 16.05
N ARG A 852 -21.88 -23.56 14.74
CA ARG A 852 -22.81 -24.53 14.11
C ARG A 852 -24.28 -24.26 14.40
N ASP A 853 -24.64 -22.98 14.57
CA ASP A 853 -25.98 -22.53 14.95
C ASP A 853 -26.66 -21.77 13.80
N VAL A 854 -27.19 -22.54 12.83
CA VAL A 854 -27.98 -21.99 11.72
C VAL A 854 -29.29 -21.33 12.18
N PRO A 855 -30.06 -21.89 13.14
CA PRO A 855 -31.25 -21.23 13.69
C PRO A 855 -30.93 -19.86 14.31
N GLY A 856 -29.89 -19.77 15.14
CA GLY A 856 -29.45 -18.51 15.73
C GLY A 856 -28.98 -17.52 14.67
N ALA A 857 -28.31 -17.98 13.61
CA ALA A 857 -27.93 -17.12 12.49
C ALA A 857 -29.16 -16.54 11.76
N GLN A 858 -30.22 -17.33 11.56
CA GLN A 858 -31.49 -16.85 10.98
C GLN A 858 -32.15 -15.80 11.87
N GLU A 859 -32.21 -16.05 13.19
CA GLU A 859 -32.81 -15.11 14.14
C GLU A 859 -32.01 -13.80 14.22
N TYR A 860 -30.69 -13.89 14.22
CA TYR A 860 -29.81 -12.73 14.16
C TYR A 860 -30.04 -11.88 12.89
N VAL A 861 -30.22 -12.53 11.73
CA VAL A 861 -30.54 -11.84 10.47
C VAL A 861 -31.91 -11.17 10.54
N LYS A 862 -32.95 -11.87 11.02
CA LYS A 862 -34.30 -11.32 11.18
C LYS A 862 -34.31 -10.11 12.12
N SER A 863 -33.64 -10.23 13.27
CA SER A 863 -33.45 -9.14 14.23
C SER A 863 -32.72 -7.96 13.59
N THR A 864 -31.64 -8.20 12.84
CA THR A 864 -30.89 -7.13 12.16
C THR A 864 -31.73 -6.42 11.09
N ILE A 865 -32.52 -7.16 10.31
CA ILE A 865 -33.43 -6.58 9.31
C ILE A 865 -34.52 -5.75 9.99
N SER A 866 -35.10 -6.26 11.09
CA SER A 866 -36.06 -5.51 11.90
C SER A 866 -35.44 -4.22 12.43
N ASP A 867 -34.23 -4.28 12.98
CA ASP A 867 -33.52 -3.09 13.46
C ASP A 867 -33.21 -2.10 12.34
N LEU A 868 -32.89 -2.58 11.13
CA LEU A 868 -32.68 -1.72 9.96
C LEU A 868 -33.96 -1.00 9.58
N LEU A 869 -35.08 -1.72 9.43
CA LEU A 869 -36.37 -1.15 9.02
C LEU A 869 -37.01 -0.25 10.08
N GLN A 870 -36.68 -0.48 11.36
CA GLN A 870 -37.11 0.37 12.48
C GLN A 870 -36.14 1.52 12.78
N ASN A 871 -35.13 1.76 11.91
CA ASN A 871 -34.15 2.83 12.05
C ASN A 871 -33.34 2.77 13.38
N ARG A 872 -33.07 1.56 13.88
CA ARG A 872 -32.28 1.28 15.09
C ARG A 872 -30.81 0.96 14.79
N ILE A 873 -30.46 0.75 13.52
CA ILE A 873 -29.07 0.55 13.10
C ILE A 873 -28.31 1.89 13.12
N ASP A 874 -27.12 1.86 13.72
CA ASP A 874 -26.22 3.01 13.75
C ASP A 874 -25.79 3.40 12.32
N MET A 875 -25.95 4.68 11.99
CA MET A 875 -25.65 5.22 10.66
C MET A 875 -24.19 5.00 10.24
N SER A 876 -23.25 4.94 11.19
CA SER A 876 -21.84 4.61 10.89
C SER A 876 -21.69 3.27 10.14
N LYS A 877 -22.60 2.31 10.38
CA LYS A 877 -22.60 1.01 9.68
C LYS A 877 -23.17 1.10 8.26
N LEU A 878 -23.91 2.16 7.95
CA LEU A 878 -24.56 2.39 6.65
C LEU A 878 -23.71 3.22 5.69
N VAL A 879 -22.62 3.83 6.18
CA VAL A 879 -21.71 4.62 5.36
C VAL A 879 -21.07 3.76 4.28
N ILE A 880 -21.14 4.24 3.04
CA ILE A 880 -20.45 3.69 1.87
C ILE A 880 -19.35 4.68 1.50
N THR A 881 -18.15 4.19 1.16
CA THR A 881 -17.05 5.04 0.71
C THR A 881 -16.60 4.67 -0.69
N LYS A 882 -16.42 5.67 -1.56
CA LYS A 882 -15.84 5.48 -2.91
C LYS A 882 -14.82 6.58 -3.20
N ALA A 883 -13.73 6.21 -3.87
CA ALA A 883 -12.68 7.14 -4.27
C ALA A 883 -13.15 7.99 -5.45
N LEU A 884 -12.92 9.31 -5.38
CA LEU A 884 -13.12 10.25 -6.47
C LEU A 884 -11.86 10.26 -7.34
N THR A 885 -11.83 9.46 -8.41
CA THR A 885 -10.62 9.19 -9.19
C THR A 885 -10.43 10.08 -10.41
N LYS A 886 -11.49 10.75 -10.87
CA LYS A 886 -11.49 11.59 -12.08
C LYS A 886 -12.43 12.78 -11.88
N ASP A 887 -12.13 13.89 -12.53
CA ASP A 887 -13.05 15.03 -12.56
C ASP A 887 -14.26 14.77 -13.45
N ASP A 888 -14.06 14.05 -14.57
CA ASP A 888 -15.13 13.68 -15.51
C ASP A 888 -15.33 12.16 -15.58
N TYR A 889 -16.57 11.74 -15.32
CA TYR A 889 -17.04 10.36 -15.49
C TYR A 889 -18.05 10.29 -16.62
N ALA A 890 -17.90 9.31 -17.52
CA ALA A 890 -18.83 9.08 -18.63
C ALA A 890 -20.27 8.78 -18.15
N ALA A 891 -20.42 8.21 -16.94
CA ALA A 891 -21.71 7.95 -16.32
C ALA A 891 -21.78 8.60 -14.94
N LYS A 892 -22.91 9.23 -14.62
CA LYS A 892 -23.14 9.87 -13.32
C LYS A 892 -23.07 8.84 -12.18
N GLN A 893 -22.19 9.11 -11.22
CA GLN A 893 -21.99 8.28 -10.03
C GLN A 893 -22.41 9.04 -8.76
N ALA A 894 -22.90 8.30 -7.76
CA ALA A 894 -23.40 8.88 -6.51
C ALA A 894 -22.36 9.71 -5.74
N HIS A 895 -21.15 9.16 -5.55
CA HIS A 895 -20.06 9.86 -4.87
C HIS A 895 -19.60 11.14 -5.60
N VAL A 896 -19.63 11.15 -6.93
CA VAL A 896 -19.22 12.30 -7.76
C VAL A 896 -20.22 13.43 -7.64
N GLU A 897 -21.51 13.13 -7.83
CA GLU A 897 -22.59 14.10 -7.70
C GLU A 897 -22.71 14.65 -6.27
N LEU A 898 -22.45 13.81 -5.25
CA LEU A 898 -22.38 14.27 -3.87
C LEU A 898 -21.20 15.23 -3.65
N ALA A 899 -20.00 14.89 -4.11
CA ALA A 899 -18.83 15.77 -3.97
C ALA A 899 -19.09 17.16 -4.60
N GLN A 900 -19.68 17.19 -5.80
CA GLN A 900 -20.11 18.45 -6.44
C GLN A 900 -21.16 19.20 -5.62
N ARG A 901 -22.11 18.49 -4.99
CA ARG A 901 -23.13 19.11 -4.12
C ARG A 901 -22.53 19.67 -2.84
N MET A 902 -21.59 18.94 -2.21
CA MET A 902 -20.83 19.42 -1.04
C MET A 902 -20.06 20.68 -1.40
N LYS A 903 -19.36 20.69 -2.54
CA LYS A 903 -18.61 21.86 -3.04
C LYS A 903 -19.48 23.10 -3.23
N LYS A 904 -20.73 22.92 -3.67
CA LYS A 904 -21.71 24.02 -3.79
C LYS A 904 -22.21 24.53 -2.44
N ARG A 905 -22.28 23.67 -1.41
CA ARG A 905 -22.74 24.05 -0.06
C ARG A 905 -21.63 24.74 0.73
N ASP A 906 -20.47 24.12 0.74
CA ASP A 906 -19.26 24.61 1.39
C ASP A 906 -18.07 24.04 0.64
N ALA A 907 -17.39 24.89 -0.12
CA ALA A 907 -16.19 24.49 -0.85
C ALA A 907 -15.09 23.96 0.10
N GLY A 908 -15.07 24.42 1.36
CA GLY A 908 -14.00 24.15 2.32
C GLY A 908 -14.08 22.86 3.10
N SER A 909 -15.15 22.11 2.90
CA SER A 909 -15.32 20.77 3.47
C SER A 909 -15.59 19.73 2.38
N ALA A 910 -15.54 20.13 1.11
CA ALA A 910 -15.85 19.28 -0.03
C ALA A 910 -14.66 18.36 -0.38
N PRO A 911 -14.91 17.07 -0.68
CA PRO A 911 -13.87 16.15 -1.12
C PRO A 911 -13.23 16.58 -2.44
N GLY A 912 -11.90 16.49 -2.52
CA GLY A 912 -11.10 16.73 -3.72
C GLY A 912 -10.82 15.46 -4.54
N LEU A 913 -10.15 15.62 -5.68
CA LEU A 913 -9.73 14.49 -6.50
C LEU A 913 -8.66 13.66 -5.75
N GLY A 914 -8.88 12.34 -5.68
CA GLY A 914 -8.09 11.41 -4.88
C GLY A 914 -8.75 11.03 -3.55
N ASP A 915 -9.66 11.84 -3.02
CA ASP A 915 -10.32 11.58 -1.74
C ASP A 915 -11.36 10.46 -1.83
N ARG A 916 -11.61 9.80 -0.69
CA ARG A 916 -12.77 8.93 -0.53
C ARG A 916 -13.96 9.74 -0.06
N VAL A 917 -15.01 9.77 -0.88
CA VAL A 917 -16.29 10.36 -0.53
C VAL A 917 -17.09 9.35 0.29
N ALA A 918 -17.38 9.70 1.54
CA ALA A 918 -18.29 8.97 2.41
C ALA A 918 -19.73 9.44 2.19
N TYR A 919 -20.65 8.50 1.98
CA TYR A 919 -22.05 8.83 1.76
C TYR A 919 -22.99 7.76 2.30
N VAL A 920 -24.23 8.17 2.58
CA VAL A 920 -25.36 7.28 2.86
C VAL A 920 -26.47 7.49 1.83
N MET A 921 -27.33 6.48 1.67
CA MET A 921 -28.44 6.54 0.74
C MET A 921 -29.71 7.02 1.45
N VAL A 922 -30.20 8.19 1.05
CA VAL A 922 -31.39 8.82 1.63
C VAL A 922 -32.65 8.50 0.81
N LYS A 923 -33.81 8.68 1.44
CA LYS A 923 -35.10 8.51 0.79
C LYS A 923 -35.35 9.66 -0.19
N GLY A 924 -35.47 9.33 -1.47
CA GLY A 924 -35.78 10.27 -2.55
C GLY A 924 -37.24 10.23 -2.97
N ALA A 925 -37.61 11.06 -3.96
CA ALA A 925 -38.89 10.93 -4.62
C ALA A 925 -38.99 9.60 -5.39
N ALA A 926 -40.21 9.15 -5.67
CA ALA A 926 -40.41 7.95 -6.48
C ALA A 926 -39.75 8.12 -7.86
N GLY A 927 -38.92 7.16 -8.25
CA GLY A 927 -38.17 7.20 -9.51
C GLY A 927 -36.82 7.95 -9.48
N SER A 928 -36.46 8.60 -8.36
CA SER A 928 -35.15 9.26 -8.22
C SER A 928 -34.01 8.26 -8.38
N LYS A 929 -32.98 8.67 -9.13
CA LYS A 929 -31.82 7.82 -9.42
C LYS A 929 -30.89 7.74 -8.20
N ASN A 930 -30.13 6.66 -8.06
CA ASN A 930 -29.26 6.47 -6.90
C ASN A 930 -28.26 7.63 -6.69
N PHE A 931 -27.76 8.25 -7.76
CA PHE A 931 -26.82 9.37 -7.64
C PHE A 931 -27.44 10.68 -7.13
N GLU A 932 -28.76 10.83 -7.21
CA GLU A 932 -29.48 11.98 -6.64
C GLU A 932 -29.71 11.79 -5.13
N ARG A 933 -29.59 10.54 -4.66
CA ARG A 933 -30.03 10.09 -3.35
C ARG A 933 -28.88 9.77 -2.39
N SER A 934 -27.64 10.06 -2.77
CA SER A 934 -26.49 10.03 -1.87
C SER A 934 -26.37 11.34 -1.11
N GLU A 935 -26.07 11.27 0.18
CA GLU A 935 -25.87 12.45 1.02
C GLU A 935 -24.75 12.24 2.05
N ASP A 936 -24.14 13.33 2.50
CA ASP A 936 -23.09 13.33 3.52
C ASP A 936 -23.65 12.85 4.89
N PRO A 937 -23.00 11.88 5.58
CA PRO A 937 -23.54 11.37 6.84
C PRO A 937 -23.69 12.43 7.93
N ILE A 938 -22.80 13.42 8.01
CA ILE A 938 -22.91 14.50 9.01
C ILE A 938 -24.12 15.38 8.70
N TYR A 939 -24.27 15.78 7.43
CA TYR A 939 -25.44 16.52 6.98
C TYR A 939 -26.75 15.79 7.32
N VAL A 940 -26.80 14.46 7.13
CA VAL A 940 -27.96 13.63 7.47
C VAL A 940 -28.29 13.66 8.96
N LEU A 941 -27.28 13.60 9.84
CA LEU A 941 -27.47 13.69 11.30
C LEU A 941 -27.97 15.06 11.75
N GLU A 942 -27.38 16.14 11.22
CA GLU A 942 -27.75 17.51 11.60
C GLU A 942 -29.17 17.87 11.16
N HIS A 943 -29.59 17.36 10.00
CA HIS A 943 -30.84 17.72 9.33
C HIS A 943 -31.93 16.65 9.43
N ASN A 944 -31.68 15.56 10.17
CA ASN A 944 -32.56 14.39 10.32
C ASN A 944 -33.12 13.89 8.98
N VAL A 945 -32.27 13.78 7.96
CA VAL A 945 -32.70 13.33 6.63
C VAL A 945 -33.03 11.83 6.68
N PRO A 946 -34.21 11.38 6.19
CA PRO A 946 -34.58 9.97 6.28
C PRO A 946 -33.68 9.08 5.41
N ILE A 947 -33.14 8.02 6.01
CA ILE A 947 -32.38 6.97 5.32
C ILE A 947 -33.34 6.09 4.51
N ASP A 948 -32.92 5.63 3.33
CA ASP A 948 -33.66 4.60 2.60
C ASP A 948 -33.27 3.20 3.08
N THR A 949 -33.96 2.73 4.12
CA THR A 949 -33.78 1.38 4.69
C THR A 949 -34.07 0.28 3.67
N LYS A 950 -34.96 0.51 2.69
CA LYS A 950 -35.30 -0.46 1.65
C LYS A 950 -34.13 -0.67 0.68
N TYR A 951 -33.43 0.40 0.28
CA TYR A 951 -32.21 0.28 -0.51
C TYR A 951 -31.16 -0.61 0.19
N TYR A 952 -30.94 -0.42 1.49
CA TYR A 952 -29.97 -1.24 2.22
C TYR A 952 -30.42 -2.70 2.37
N LEU A 953 -31.71 -2.95 2.52
CA LEU A 953 -32.23 -4.33 2.52
C LEU A 953 -32.05 -4.99 1.15
N ASP A 954 -32.58 -4.39 0.09
CA ASP A 954 -32.72 -5.01 -1.23
C ASP A 954 -31.39 -5.03 -2.01
N ASN A 955 -30.62 -3.93 -1.95
CA ASN A 955 -29.41 -3.77 -2.76
C ASN A 955 -28.13 -4.17 -2.01
N GLN A 956 -28.10 -4.10 -0.68
CA GLN A 956 -26.88 -4.37 0.11
C GLN A 956 -26.95 -5.73 0.84
N LEU A 957 -28.04 -6.08 1.52
CA LEU A 957 -28.11 -7.29 2.35
C LEU A 957 -28.72 -8.51 1.65
N ALA A 958 -29.78 -8.34 0.85
CA ALA A 958 -30.56 -9.45 0.29
C ALA A 958 -29.72 -10.44 -0.53
N LYS A 959 -28.97 -9.93 -1.53
CA LYS A 959 -28.18 -10.80 -2.42
C LYS A 959 -27.05 -11.54 -1.69
N PRO A 960 -26.25 -10.89 -0.81
CA PRO A 960 -25.23 -11.61 -0.07
C PRO A 960 -25.78 -12.64 0.92
N LEU A 961 -26.89 -12.33 1.60
CA LEU A 961 -27.54 -13.28 2.52
C LEU A 961 -28.12 -14.48 1.78
N GLY A 962 -28.82 -14.25 0.66
CA GLY A 962 -29.34 -15.31 -0.21
C GLY A 962 -28.23 -16.29 -0.60
N ARG A 963 -27.10 -15.80 -1.08
CA ARG A 963 -25.94 -16.63 -1.46
C ARG A 963 -25.38 -17.52 -0.33
N ILE A 964 -25.49 -17.10 0.93
CA ILE A 964 -25.00 -17.89 2.08
C ILE A 964 -26.05 -18.91 2.53
N PHE A 965 -27.32 -18.50 2.60
CA PHE A 965 -28.39 -19.33 3.14
C PHE A 965 -29.04 -20.26 2.12
N GLU A 966 -29.04 -19.92 0.83
CA GLU A 966 -29.60 -20.77 -0.24
C GLU A 966 -28.96 -22.17 -0.26
N PRO A 967 -27.62 -22.34 -0.19
CA PRO A 967 -27.00 -23.67 -0.16
C PRO A 967 -27.26 -24.48 1.12
N ILE A 968 -27.79 -23.85 2.18
CA ILE A 968 -28.01 -24.46 3.50
C ILE A 968 -29.50 -24.79 3.71
N LEU A 969 -30.38 -23.84 3.38
CA LEU A 969 -31.82 -23.89 3.68
C LEU A 969 -32.69 -24.14 2.44
N GLY A 970 -32.15 -23.98 1.24
CA GLY A 970 -32.89 -23.90 -0.02
C GLY A 970 -33.43 -22.48 -0.31
N GLU A 971 -33.78 -22.23 -1.58
CA GLU A 971 -34.17 -20.89 -2.07
C GLU A 971 -35.40 -20.31 -1.35
N THR A 972 -36.45 -21.11 -1.16
CA THR A 972 -37.72 -20.66 -0.57
C THR A 972 -37.55 -20.21 0.88
N LYS A 973 -36.85 -21.00 1.71
CA LYS A 973 -36.58 -20.66 3.10
C LYS A 973 -35.60 -19.48 3.21
N ALA A 974 -34.58 -19.40 2.36
CA ALA A 974 -33.66 -18.26 2.36
C ALA A 974 -34.39 -16.94 2.02
N GLN A 975 -35.31 -16.95 1.04
CA GLN A 975 -36.12 -15.78 0.70
C GLN A 975 -37.09 -15.37 1.83
N SER A 976 -37.55 -16.32 2.65
CA SER A 976 -38.38 -16.03 3.83
C SER A 976 -37.64 -15.25 4.93
N LEU A 977 -36.30 -15.19 4.89
CA LEU A 977 -35.54 -14.35 5.81
C LEU A 977 -35.70 -12.86 5.50
N LEU A 978 -36.01 -12.52 4.25
CA LEU A 978 -36.14 -11.14 3.76
C LEU A 978 -37.57 -10.59 3.87
N HIS A 979 -38.56 -11.46 4.14
CA HIS A 979 -39.97 -11.10 4.19
C HIS A 979 -40.65 -11.82 5.35
N GLY A 980 -41.44 -11.13 6.16
CA GLY A 980 -42.17 -11.75 7.26
C GLY A 980 -42.69 -10.75 8.27
N ASP A 981 -43.07 -11.24 9.44
CA ASP A 981 -43.58 -10.39 10.53
C ASP A 981 -42.53 -9.37 11.00
N HIS A 982 -41.25 -9.75 11.01
CA HIS A 982 -40.12 -8.90 11.37
C HIS A 982 -39.90 -7.73 10.39
N THR A 983 -40.48 -7.76 9.19
CA THR A 983 -40.38 -6.68 8.20
C THR A 983 -41.60 -5.76 8.12
N ARG A 984 -42.67 -6.06 8.87
CA ARG A 984 -43.94 -5.29 8.82
C ARG A 984 -43.85 -3.95 9.56
N ALA A 985 -43.02 -3.87 10.59
CA ALA A 985 -42.83 -2.64 11.37
C ALA A 985 -41.75 -1.76 10.73
N ILE A 986 -42.17 -0.69 10.03
CA ILE A 986 -41.27 0.27 9.39
C ILE A 986 -41.39 1.61 10.12
N SER A 987 -40.25 2.13 10.60
CA SER A 987 -40.18 3.46 11.21
C SER A 987 -39.51 4.43 10.24
N ILE A 988 -40.16 5.56 9.95
CA ILE A 988 -39.62 6.60 9.07
C ILE A 988 -39.42 7.85 9.92
N ALA A 989 -38.17 8.34 9.98
CA ALA A 989 -37.87 9.62 10.61
C ALA A 989 -38.57 10.76 9.86
N ALA A 990 -39.13 11.72 10.59
CA ALA A 990 -39.67 12.93 9.98
C ALA A 990 -38.52 13.90 9.65
N PRO A 991 -38.34 14.34 8.39
CA PRO A 991 -37.29 15.27 8.04
C PRO A 991 -37.50 16.61 8.73
N THR A 992 -36.44 17.19 9.30
CA THR A 992 -36.47 18.56 9.84
C THR A 992 -36.31 19.64 8.76
N VAL A 993 -36.08 19.25 7.50
CA VAL A 993 -35.78 20.16 6.39
C VAL A 993 -36.67 19.87 5.20
N GLY A 994 -37.16 20.93 4.55
CA GLY A 994 -38.01 20.87 3.36
C GLY A 994 -38.98 22.04 3.32
N GLY A 995 -39.36 22.50 2.12
CA GLY A 995 -40.24 23.66 1.95
C GLY A 995 -41.58 23.51 2.69
N LEU A 996 -42.14 22.30 2.69
CA LEU A 996 -43.39 21.97 3.39
C LEU A 996 -43.22 21.87 4.92
N MET A 997 -42.07 21.35 5.39
CA MET A 997 -41.82 21.13 6.83
C MET A 997 -41.61 22.43 7.61
N LYS A 998 -41.25 23.53 6.93
CA LYS A 998 -41.23 24.86 7.54
C LYS A 998 -42.62 25.35 8.00
N PHE A 999 -43.69 24.80 7.44
CA PHE A 999 -45.08 25.15 7.78
C PHE A 999 -45.77 24.08 8.64
N ALA A 1000 -45.08 22.98 8.98
CA ALA A 1000 -45.65 21.91 9.79
C ALA A 1000 -45.69 22.32 11.27
N LYS A 1001 -46.90 22.35 11.85
CA LYS A 1001 -47.09 22.57 13.29
C LYS A 1001 -46.85 21.25 14.03
N LYS A 1002 -45.82 21.21 14.89
CA LYS A 1002 -45.48 20.01 15.67
C LYS A 1002 -46.43 19.87 16.86
N THR A 1003 -47.47 19.05 16.71
CA THR A 1003 -48.36 18.67 17.82
C THR A 1003 -47.70 17.58 18.64
N GLN A 1004 -47.51 17.81 19.94
CA GLN A 1004 -46.97 16.79 20.85
C GLN A 1004 -47.98 15.66 21.04
N THR A 1005 -47.49 14.45 21.28
CA THR A 1005 -48.33 13.26 21.55
C THR A 1005 -47.99 12.67 22.90
N CYS A 1006 -49.00 12.12 23.57
CA CYS A 1006 -48.86 11.41 24.84
C CYS A 1006 -47.83 10.28 24.71
N MET A 1007 -46.89 10.18 25.64
CA MET A 1007 -45.84 9.16 25.57
C MET A 1007 -46.37 7.73 25.75
N GLY A 1008 -47.45 7.55 26.53
CA GLY A 1008 -48.14 6.28 26.75
C GLY A 1008 -48.98 5.84 25.56
N CYS A 1009 -50.14 6.49 25.36
CA CYS A 1009 -51.13 6.10 24.35
C CYS A 1009 -50.99 6.76 22.96
N LYS A 1010 -50.00 7.65 22.75
CA LYS A 1010 -49.79 8.40 21.49
C LYS A 1010 -50.93 9.34 21.07
N LYS A 1011 -51.91 9.59 21.94
CA LYS A 1011 -52.97 10.61 21.72
C LYS A 1011 -52.35 12.00 21.52
N PRO A 1012 -52.76 12.78 20.51
CA PRO A 1012 -52.35 14.18 20.36
C PRO A 1012 -52.73 15.02 21.59
N LEU A 1013 -51.76 15.78 22.12
CA LEU A 1013 -51.93 16.67 23.26
C LEU A 1013 -52.34 18.05 22.74
N THR A 1014 -53.64 18.31 22.72
CA THR A 1014 -54.22 19.55 22.18
C THR A 1014 -54.85 20.45 23.25
N GLY A 1015 -55.02 19.94 24.48
CA GLY A 1015 -55.55 20.72 25.61
C GLY A 1015 -54.55 21.76 26.11
N LYS A 1016 -55.01 22.93 26.59
CA LYS A 1016 -54.13 24.01 27.06
C LYS A 1016 -53.17 23.58 28.17
N GLU A 1017 -53.60 22.67 29.04
CA GLU A 1017 -52.80 22.18 30.19
C GLU A 1017 -51.91 20.99 29.82
N GLU A 1018 -52.27 20.21 28.79
CA GLU A 1018 -51.53 19.02 28.37
C GLU A 1018 -50.59 19.27 27.17
N ALA A 1019 -50.77 20.38 26.43
CA ALA A 1019 -50.10 20.64 25.14
C ALA A 1019 -48.56 20.62 25.22
N ASN A 1020 -48.00 20.96 26.38
CA ASN A 1020 -46.55 20.95 26.63
C ASN A 1020 -46.08 19.74 27.44
N GLY A 1021 -47.00 18.95 27.99
CA GLY A 1021 -46.73 17.79 28.86
C GLY A 1021 -46.23 16.54 28.11
N ALA A 1022 -45.85 15.52 28.87
CA ALA A 1022 -45.48 14.21 28.34
C ALA A 1022 -46.66 13.24 28.29
N VAL A 1023 -47.61 13.34 29.22
CA VAL A 1023 -48.75 12.42 29.33
C VAL A 1023 -50.09 13.12 29.13
N CYS A 1024 -51.13 12.35 28.80
CA CYS A 1024 -52.49 12.85 28.82
C CYS A 1024 -53.14 12.44 30.15
N SER A 1025 -54.26 13.05 30.50
CA SER A 1025 -55.11 12.72 31.64
C SER A 1025 -55.32 11.21 31.84
N ASN A 1026 -55.51 10.43 30.77
CA ASN A 1026 -55.72 8.97 30.87
C ASN A 1026 -54.46 8.18 31.28
N ASP A 1027 -53.28 8.67 30.93
CA ASP A 1027 -51.98 8.03 31.24
C ASP A 1027 -51.30 8.68 32.46
N ALA A 1028 -51.93 9.68 33.10
CA ALA A 1028 -51.41 10.35 34.28
C ALA A 1028 -51.06 9.37 35.44
N PRO A 1029 -51.85 8.30 35.72
CA PRO A 1029 -51.46 7.31 36.75
C PRO A 1029 -50.17 6.56 36.43
N ARG A 1030 -49.77 6.50 35.16
CA ARG A 1030 -48.55 5.80 34.69
C ARG A 1030 -47.35 6.72 34.54
N ILE A 1031 -47.45 7.98 34.97
CA ILE A 1031 -46.40 8.97 34.80
C ILE A 1031 -45.05 8.51 35.40
N GLY A 1032 -45.06 7.90 36.59
CA GLY A 1032 -43.83 7.41 37.24
C GLY A 1032 -43.15 6.27 36.46
N GLU A 1033 -43.94 5.36 35.88
CA GLU A 1033 -43.44 4.29 35.00
C GLU A 1033 -42.79 4.87 33.73
N LEU A 1034 -43.50 5.79 33.06
CA LEU A 1034 -43.05 6.42 31.82
C LEU A 1034 -41.85 7.34 32.03
N TYR A 1035 -41.81 8.06 33.15
CA TYR A 1035 -40.68 8.88 33.57
C TYR A 1035 -39.45 8.01 33.81
N LYS A 1036 -39.57 6.95 34.63
CA LYS A 1036 -38.46 6.02 34.90
C LYS A 1036 -37.90 5.43 33.60
N LYS A 1037 -38.76 4.96 32.70
CA LYS A 1037 -38.34 4.41 31.40
C LYS A 1037 -37.59 5.42 30.53
N THR A 1038 -38.01 6.69 30.55
CA THR A 1038 -37.36 7.77 29.80
C THR A 1038 -36.03 8.16 30.46
N LEU A 1039 -35.99 8.19 31.79
CA LEU A 1039 -34.79 8.45 32.58
C LEU A 1039 -33.72 7.37 32.38
N ASP A 1040 -34.10 6.08 32.40
CA ASP A 1040 -33.19 4.96 32.14
C ASP A 1040 -32.58 5.09 30.73
N LYS A 1041 -33.38 5.43 29.71
CA LYS A 1041 -32.93 5.70 28.34
C LYS A 1041 -31.93 6.86 28.29
N VAL A 1042 -32.19 7.96 29.01
CA VAL A 1042 -31.27 9.11 29.07
C VAL A 1042 -29.96 8.70 29.75
N SER A 1043 -30.02 7.96 30.86
CA SER A 1043 -28.84 7.48 31.58
C SER A 1043 -27.94 6.61 30.70
N ASP A 1044 -28.52 5.68 29.93
CA ASP A 1044 -27.78 4.85 28.97
C ASP A 1044 -27.08 5.70 27.90
N LEU A 1045 -27.75 6.74 27.39
CA LEU A 1045 -27.20 7.66 26.40
C LEU A 1045 -26.11 8.55 26.98
N GLU A 1046 -26.22 8.99 28.24
CA GLU A 1046 -25.17 9.73 28.95
C GLU A 1046 -23.92 8.89 29.15
N ILE A 1047 -24.06 7.63 29.57
CA ILE A 1047 -22.94 6.69 29.70
C ILE A 1047 -22.27 6.49 28.34
N ARG A 1048 -23.06 6.29 27.27
CA ARG A 1048 -22.53 6.11 25.91
C ARG A 1048 -21.80 7.38 25.43
N PHE A 1049 -22.38 8.56 25.65
CA PHE A 1049 -21.76 9.83 25.33
C PHE A 1049 -20.42 10.00 26.06
N GLY A 1050 -20.41 9.82 27.38
CA GLY A 1050 -19.19 9.94 28.21
C GLY A 1050 -18.09 8.99 27.76
N ARG A 1051 -18.41 7.71 27.52
CA ARG A 1051 -17.43 6.72 27.03
C ARG A 1051 -16.81 7.11 25.70
N LEU A 1052 -17.61 7.54 24.73
CA LEU A 1052 -17.12 7.88 23.39
C LEU A 1052 -16.26 9.15 23.40
N TRP A 1053 -16.69 10.21 24.10
CA TRP A 1053 -15.95 11.47 24.16
C TRP A 1053 -14.67 11.38 24.99
N THR A 1054 -14.68 10.66 26.12
CA THR A 1054 -13.45 10.40 26.89
C THR A 1054 -12.47 9.52 26.10
N GLN A 1055 -12.95 8.57 25.29
CA GLN A 1055 -12.06 7.81 24.41
C GLN A 1055 -11.40 8.70 23.35
N CYS A 1056 -12.10 9.71 22.84
CA CYS A 1056 -11.48 10.70 21.94
C CYS A 1056 -10.39 11.53 22.64
N GLN A 1057 -10.60 11.93 23.91
CA GLN A 1057 -9.57 12.63 24.70
C GLN A 1057 -8.32 11.76 24.91
N ARG A 1058 -8.50 10.47 25.22
CA ARG A 1058 -7.38 9.51 25.33
C ARG A 1058 -6.64 9.32 24.01
N CYS A 1059 -7.38 9.20 22.91
CA CYS A 1059 -6.78 9.08 21.57
C CYS A 1059 -5.99 10.33 21.18
N GLN A 1060 -6.49 11.52 21.55
CA GLN A 1060 -5.81 12.80 21.35
C GLN A 1060 -4.57 12.93 22.25
N GLY A 1061 -4.59 12.32 23.43
CA GLY A 1061 -3.52 12.42 24.41
C GLY A 1061 -3.59 13.68 25.30
N SER A 1062 -4.67 14.45 25.22
CA SER A 1062 -4.92 15.60 26.10
C SER A 1062 -6.31 15.53 26.71
N MET A 1063 -6.39 15.75 28.02
CA MET A 1063 -7.66 15.89 28.74
C MET A 1063 -8.13 17.34 28.88
N HIS A 1064 -7.26 18.30 28.58
CA HIS A 1064 -7.49 19.73 28.82
C HIS A 1064 -7.71 20.52 27.52
N CYS A 1065 -7.41 19.92 26.38
CA CYS A 1065 -7.63 20.53 25.07
C CYS A 1065 -8.92 20.01 24.44
N GLU A 1066 -9.53 20.83 23.58
CA GLU A 1066 -10.65 20.39 22.76
C GLU A 1066 -10.19 19.31 21.75
N VAL A 1067 -11.04 18.31 21.53
CA VAL A 1067 -10.82 17.23 20.57
C VAL A 1067 -11.08 17.74 19.16
N ILE A 1068 -10.03 17.88 18.35
CA ILE A 1068 -10.11 18.39 16.97
C ILE A 1068 -9.72 17.24 16.02
N CYS A 1069 -10.63 16.29 15.84
CA CYS A 1069 -10.38 15.12 14.99
C CYS A 1069 -11.45 15.02 13.89
N SER A 1070 -10.99 14.92 12.64
CA SER A 1070 -11.81 14.83 11.43
C SER A 1070 -11.76 13.46 10.75
N SER A 1071 -11.23 12.45 11.44
CA SER A 1071 -10.94 11.15 10.83
C SER A 1071 -12.20 10.34 10.52
N LYS A 1072 -12.63 10.40 9.26
CA LYS A 1072 -13.83 9.70 8.74
C LYS A 1072 -13.68 8.18 8.75
N ASP A 1073 -12.45 7.67 8.79
CA ASP A 1073 -12.13 6.24 8.87
C ASP A 1073 -12.24 5.69 10.31
N CYS A 1074 -12.30 6.57 11.32
CA CYS A 1074 -12.43 6.15 12.72
C CYS A 1074 -13.88 5.70 13.00
N PRO A 1075 -14.10 4.49 13.56
CA PRO A 1075 -15.45 4.03 13.88
C PRO A 1075 -16.15 4.92 14.91
N ILE A 1076 -15.39 5.59 15.80
CA ILE A 1076 -15.93 6.48 16.84
C ILE A 1076 -16.43 7.81 16.25
N PHE A 1077 -15.90 8.25 15.09
CA PHE A 1077 -16.14 9.59 14.55
C PHE A 1077 -17.62 9.90 14.34
N TYR A 1078 -18.36 9.03 13.64
CA TYR A 1078 -19.80 9.19 13.44
C TYR A 1078 -20.60 8.79 14.68
N MET A 1079 -20.11 7.80 15.46
CA MET A 1079 -20.79 7.32 16.66
C MET A 1079 -20.89 8.39 17.76
N ARG A 1080 -19.84 9.19 17.98
CA ARG A 1080 -19.85 10.27 18.99
C ARG A 1080 -20.80 11.40 18.61
N MET A 1081 -20.90 11.72 17.32
CA MET A 1081 -21.81 12.75 16.82
C MET A 1081 -23.27 12.31 16.97
N LYS A 1082 -23.56 11.05 16.63
CA LYS A 1082 -24.88 10.46 16.86
C LYS A 1082 -25.23 10.39 18.35
N ALA A 1083 -24.33 9.93 19.20
CA ALA A 1083 -24.59 9.82 20.64
C ALA A 1083 -24.90 11.20 21.28
N LYS A 1084 -24.19 12.25 20.84
CA LYS A 1084 -24.50 13.64 21.22
C LYS A 1084 -25.92 14.02 20.83
N LYS A 1085 -26.29 13.80 19.57
CA LYS A 1085 -27.62 14.15 19.05
C LYS A 1085 -28.75 13.37 19.71
N ASP A 1086 -28.57 12.06 19.89
CA ASP A 1086 -29.54 11.19 20.56
C ASP A 1086 -29.77 11.62 22.02
N LEU A 1087 -28.71 11.99 22.74
CA LEU A 1087 -28.79 12.52 24.11
C LEU A 1087 -29.51 13.87 24.16
N GLU A 1088 -29.18 14.80 23.26
CA GLU A 1088 -29.87 16.10 23.16
C GLU A 1088 -31.37 15.94 22.92
N ASP A 1089 -31.77 15.00 22.07
CA ASP A 1089 -33.18 14.77 21.76
C ASP A 1089 -33.90 13.99 22.87
N ALA A 1090 -33.22 13.02 23.52
CA ALA A 1090 -33.77 12.32 24.69
C ALA A 1090 -33.95 13.24 25.91
N ASN A 1091 -33.04 14.20 26.13
CA ASN A 1091 -33.19 15.21 27.18
C ASN A 1091 -34.40 16.12 26.91
N LYS A 1092 -34.64 16.52 25.66
CA LYS A 1092 -35.87 17.26 25.30
C LYS A 1092 -37.13 16.45 25.58
N GLU A 1093 -37.10 15.13 25.34
CA GLU A 1093 -38.21 14.25 25.71
C GLU A 1093 -38.42 14.23 27.23
N LEU A 1094 -37.35 14.10 28.02
CA LEU A 1094 -37.42 14.08 29.48
C LEU A 1094 -37.98 15.38 30.07
N THR A 1095 -37.57 16.55 29.55
CA THR A 1095 -38.07 17.87 30.02
C THR A 1095 -39.58 18.06 29.80
N ARG A 1096 -40.24 17.20 29.01
CA ARG A 1096 -41.71 17.29 28.84
C ARG A 1096 -42.47 16.93 30.12
N PHE A 1097 -41.89 16.07 30.96
CA PHE A 1097 -42.51 15.68 32.22
C PHE A 1097 -42.57 16.85 33.21
N ASP A 1098 -41.68 17.85 33.08
CA ASP A 1098 -41.68 19.05 33.93
C ASP A 1098 -42.95 19.92 33.75
N PHE A 1099 -43.67 19.72 32.63
CA PHE A 1099 -44.90 20.44 32.32
C PHE A 1099 -46.17 19.64 32.68
N ASP A 1100 -46.04 18.39 33.13
CA ASP A 1100 -47.19 17.60 33.57
C ASP A 1100 -47.55 17.98 35.02
N GLN A 1101 -48.78 18.42 35.26
CA GLN A 1101 -49.26 18.78 36.61
C GLN A 1101 -49.06 17.66 37.64
N ALA A 1102 -49.10 16.39 37.23
CA ALA A 1102 -48.86 15.25 38.11
C ALA A 1102 -47.38 15.08 38.55
N ALA A 1103 -46.45 15.78 37.91
CA ALA A 1103 -45.03 15.84 38.27
C ALA A 1103 -44.67 17.08 39.10
N ILE A 1104 -45.53 18.10 39.11
CA ILE A 1104 -45.37 19.32 39.90
C ILE A 1104 -45.91 19.05 41.31
N TRP A 1105 -45.01 18.78 42.25
CA TRP A 1105 -45.31 18.74 43.69
C TRP A 1105 -45.32 20.13 44.30
#